data_AF-A0A4Q3Z461-F1
#
_entry.id   AF-A0A4Q3Z461-F1
#
_cell.length_a   1.000
_cell.length_b   1.000
_cell.length_c   1.000
_cell.angle_alpha   90.00
_cell.angle_beta   90.00
_cell.angle_gamma   90.00
#
_symmetry.space_group_name_H-M   'P 1'
#
loop_
_entity.id
_entity.type
_entity.pdbx_description
1 polymer ?
#
loop_
_entity_poly.entity_id
_entity_poly.type
_entity_poly.pdbx_seq_one_letter_code
_entity_poly.pdbx_strand_id
1 'polypeptide(L)'
;MTDRIERLAHDMTLAEQVSLLSGADFWSLPAVERLGIGKLRVTDGPNGARGSGSLVGGVTAAAFPVGIAIGATWDPALAQEIGAAIAQEVKSKGAHVSLAPTVNIQRSVTNGRNFECYSEDPELTAALATGYIKGLQSERIAATVKHFAGNESEIERTTISSDVDERTLREVYLRPFEAAVKDGGTWAVMSSYNKLNGTYAAENAWLLTDVLRDDWGFDGVVMSDWFGSRTTAPTINAGLDLEMPGPTRDRGEALVAAVESGAVSREKVQDSVLAILRLMERTGALDDDAPSEERAVDRPEHRKLIRRAGAAGSVLLKNDGLLPLKDPASVAVIGPNAKVARIMGGGSAQLNPHYTVSPWDGLAARLGEAALTFEQGCENHRWEPLLDGADIEVAYFDNENLEGAPVHTETLDSSMAFVLENPGGGKVDPKHFSLRATTRFTATRAGTYRFGLHAAGYARLYLDGEMILDADEGWAPGRTFFEEGNDEITTERALSDDQTVEIVMEFRTKPAQNLFIAGWRFGASRALDQSDIDAAAEAAARADVALVFVGRSGEWDTEGSDLEGIALPGRQDALVSAVLDANPRTVVVLQTGGPVEMPWIDQAAAVLQSWYPGQEAGNAIADVLFGDADPGGRLPQTFPRAFADNPTGNAPPHVYPGEDGHVVYAEGVFTGYRHYDRASIAPLFPLGFGLSYTTFEIGDLAVVPQGEGAMARFTVTNTGARDGSTVPLVFVGEPNAPVERPRRELKGFAKVHLAAGERRTVEIPLPPRAFAWFDVDARKWQVSGGDYSVEAGFTATDLPLAATVAIAATSLPR
;
A
#
# COMPACT_ATOMS: atom_id res chain seq x y z
N MET A 1 -15.48 -3.63 -30.40
CA MET A 1 -15.61 -5.08 -30.13
C MET A 1 -15.21 -5.83 -31.38
N THR A 2 -14.71 -7.04 -31.27
CA THR A 2 -14.38 -7.88 -32.43
C THR A 2 -15.52 -8.88 -32.67
N ASP A 3 -15.75 -9.23 -33.94
CA ASP A 3 -16.74 -10.27 -34.30
C ASP A 3 -16.42 -11.63 -33.63
N ARG A 4 -15.19 -11.82 -33.12
CA ARG A 4 -14.76 -13.06 -32.46
C ARG A 4 -15.40 -13.24 -31.09
N ILE A 5 -15.27 -12.26 -30.20
CA ILE A 5 -15.77 -12.39 -28.82
C ILE A 5 -17.30 -12.45 -28.77
N GLU A 6 -17.99 -11.78 -29.70
CA GLU A 6 -19.44 -11.85 -29.84
C GLU A 6 -19.91 -13.26 -30.23
N ARG A 7 -19.23 -13.90 -31.21
CA ARG A 7 -19.51 -15.29 -31.57
C ARG A 7 -19.24 -16.25 -30.41
N LEU A 8 -18.12 -16.08 -29.71
CA LEU A 8 -17.79 -16.91 -28.55
C LEU A 8 -18.87 -16.81 -27.46
N ALA A 9 -19.29 -15.59 -27.10
CA ALA A 9 -20.34 -15.37 -26.13
C ALA A 9 -21.69 -15.98 -26.56
N HIS A 10 -22.02 -15.90 -27.85
CA HIS A 10 -23.23 -16.50 -28.43
C HIS A 10 -23.21 -18.04 -28.41
N ASP A 11 -22.05 -18.66 -28.67
CA ASP A 11 -21.88 -20.11 -28.76
C ASP A 11 -21.71 -20.80 -27.40
N MET A 12 -21.61 -20.02 -26.32
CA MET A 12 -21.67 -20.49 -24.94
C MET A 12 -23.11 -20.82 -24.52
N THR A 13 -23.25 -21.88 -23.75
CA THR A 13 -24.43 -22.11 -22.92
C THR A 13 -24.50 -21.08 -21.80
N LEU A 14 -25.68 -20.89 -21.20
CA LEU A 14 -25.82 -20.02 -20.03
C LEU A 14 -24.90 -20.45 -18.87
N ALA A 15 -24.71 -21.75 -18.66
CA ALA A 15 -23.82 -22.26 -17.61
C ALA A 15 -22.35 -21.91 -17.89
N GLU A 16 -21.90 -22.05 -19.15
CA GLU A 16 -20.54 -21.63 -19.56
C GLU A 16 -20.37 -20.11 -19.41
N GLN A 17 -21.37 -19.31 -19.79
CA GLN A 17 -21.38 -17.86 -19.57
C GLN A 17 -21.22 -17.50 -18.09
N VAL A 18 -22.07 -18.07 -17.23
CA VAL A 18 -22.03 -17.83 -15.78
C VAL A 18 -20.71 -18.30 -15.16
N SER A 19 -20.12 -19.39 -15.64
CA SER A 19 -18.83 -19.89 -15.12
C SER A 19 -17.68 -18.90 -15.29
N LEU A 20 -17.73 -18.02 -16.30
CA LEU A 20 -16.71 -16.97 -16.51
C LEU A 20 -16.92 -15.72 -15.65
N LEU A 21 -18.03 -15.64 -14.91
CA LEU A 21 -18.36 -14.50 -14.03
C LEU A 21 -17.94 -14.74 -12.57
N SER A 22 -17.14 -15.77 -12.33
CA SER A 22 -16.56 -16.09 -11.03
C SER A 22 -15.18 -16.73 -11.20
N GLY A 23 -14.32 -16.59 -10.19
CA GLY A 23 -13.09 -17.38 -10.09
C GLY A 23 -13.38 -18.89 -10.10
N ALA A 24 -12.51 -19.65 -10.76
CA ALA A 24 -12.45 -21.11 -10.62
C ALA A 24 -11.71 -21.51 -9.33
N ASP A 25 -10.72 -20.73 -8.95
CA ASP A 25 -9.90 -20.85 -7.74
C ASP A 25 -9.53 -19.45 -7.23
N PHE A 26 -8.57 -19.37 -6.32
CA PHE A 26 -8.16 -18.10 -5.72
C PHE A 26 -7.58 -17.10 -6.73
N TRP A 27 -7.01 -17.55 -7.86
CA TRP A 27 -6.19 -16.73 -8.76
C TRP A 27 -6.54 -16.87 -10.24
N SER A 28 -7.53 -17.68 -10.62
CA SER A 28 -7.86 -17.92 -12.03
C SER A 28 -9.34 -18.07 -12.30
N LEU A 29 -9.73 -17.76 -13.53
CA LEU A 29 -11.03 -18.06 -14.12
C LEU A 29 -10.95 -19.40 -14.88
N PRO A 30 -12.08 -20.11 -15.05
CA PRO A 30 -12.09 -21.38 -15.75
C PRO A 30 -11.82 -21.21 -17.25
N ALA A 31 -11.31 -22.27 -17.88
CA ALA A 31 -11.27 -22.39 -19.33
C ALA A 31 -12.63 -22.87 -19.88
N VAL A 32 -12.92 -22.57 -21.14
CA VAL A 32 -14.05 -23.17 -21.88
C VAL A 32 -13.48 -23.96 -23.07
N GLU A 33 -12.99 -25.15 -22.76
CA GLU A 33 -12.19 -25.99 -23.68
C GLU A 33 -12.89 -26.28 -25.01
N ARG A 34 -14.21 -26.55 -24.98
CA ARG A 34 -15.03 -26.83 -26.17
C ARG A 34 -15.00 -25.67 -27.18
N LEU A 35 -14.84 -24.44 -26.70
CA LEU A 35 -14.78 -23.23 -27.52
C LEU A 35 -13.35 -22.71 -27.72
N GLY A 36 -12.33 -23.44 -27.20
CA GLY A 36 -10.93 -23.05 -27.29
C GLY A 36 -10.62 -21.77 -26.51
N ILE A 37 -11.27 -21.54 -25.37
CA ILE A 37 -11.03 -20.38 -24.50
C ILE A 37 -10.11 -20.82 -23.36
N GLY A 38 -8.93 -20.21 -23.28
CA GLY A 38 -7.93 -20.43 -22.23
C GLY A 38 -8.35 -19.94 -20.85
N LYS A 39 -7.44 -20.04 -19.86
CA LYS A 39 -7.66 -19.51 -18.51
C LYS A 39 -7.22 -18.04 -18.43
N LEU A 40 -8.00 -17.20 -17.76
CA LEU A 40 -7.50 -15.90 -17.28
C LEU A 40 -6.90 -16.11 -15.88
N ARG A 41 -5.72 -15.56 -15.64
CA ARG A 41 -5.02 -15.65 -14.36
C ARG A 41 -4.69 -14.26 -13.84
N VAL A 42 -4.88 -14.05 -12.56
CA VAL A 42 -4.62 -12.78 -11.87
C VAL A 42 -3.53 -12.99 -10.82
N THR A 43 -2.83 -11.92 -10.47
CA THR A 43 -1.89 -11.93 -9.36
C THR A 43 -1.89 -10.57 -8.68
N ASP A 44 -1.74 -10.58 -7.36
CA ASP A 44 -1.53 -9.32 -6.65
C ASP A 44 -0.27 -8.61 -7.13
N GLY A 45 -0.44 -7.30 -7.19
CA GLY A 45 0.59 -6.34 -6.77
C GLY A 45 0.06 -5.56 -5.57
N PRO A 46 0.54 -4.33 -5.29
CA PRO A 46 0.92 -3.33 -6.31
C PRO A 46 2.41 -3.00 -6.43
N ASN A 47 3.29 -3.64 -5.66
CA ASN A 47 4.73 -3.37 -5.68
C ASN A 47 5.56 -4.55 -6.23
N GLY A 48 4.93 -5.40 -7.03
CA GLY A 48 5.52 -6.56 -7.70
C GLY A 48 4.43 -7.56 -8.10
N ALA A 49 4.81 -8.81 -8.42
CA ALA A 49 3.86 -9.87 -8.75
C ALA A 49 4.06 -11.07 -7.82
N ARG A 50 3.13 -11.29 -6.87
CA ARG A 50 3.28 -12.37 -5.88
C ARG A 50 3.22 -13.77 -6.51
N GLY A 51 2.42 -13.93 -7.55
CA GLY A 51 2.03 -15.23 -8.11
C GLY A 51 0.71 -15.75 -7.55
N SER A 52 0.45 -17.01 -7.85
CA SER A 52 -0.72 -17.83 -7.49
C SER A 52 -0.42 -18.92 -6.45
N GLY A 53 0.84 -19.03 -6.01
CA GLY A 53 1.25 -19.92 -4.92
C GLY A 53 0.73 -19.47 -3.54
N SER A 54 1.25 -20.11 -2.48
CA SER A 54 0.95 -19.74 -1.08
C SER A 54 1.11 -18.23 -0.87
N LEU A 55 0.21 -17.64 -0.07
CA LEU A 55 0.27 -16.22 0.32
C LEU A 55 1.61 -15.88 1.01
N VAL A 56 2.23 -16.87 1.64
CA VAL A 56 3.56 -16.79 2.27
C VAL A 56 4.50 -17.78 1.58
N GLY A 57 5.69 -17.33 1.19
CA GLY A 57 6.73 -18.22 0.65
C GLY A 57 6.53 -18.70 -0.79
N GLY A 58 5.70 -18.02 -1.59
CA GLY A 58 5.53 -18.30 -3.04
C GLY A 58 6.80 -18.09 -3.87
N VAL A 59 6.73 -18.31 -5.19
CA VAL A 59 7.90 -18.16 -6.09
C VAL A 59 8.41 -16.72 -6.07
N THR A 60 9.71 -16.53 -5.85
CA THR A 60 10.28 -15.19 -5.67
C THR A 60 10.05 -14.26 -6.86
N ALA A 61 9.87 -12.96 -6.60
CA ALA A 61 9.66 -11.90 -7.60
C ALA A 61 10.46 -10.64 -7.25
N ALA A 62 10.54 -9.70 -8.18
CA ALA A 62 11.11 -8.39 -7.89
C ALA A 62 10.18 -7.54 -7.00
N ALA A 63 10.71 -7.01 -5.88
CA ALA A 63 10.01 -6.10 -4.98
C ALA A 63 10.40 -4.63 -5.25
N PHE A 64 9.46 -3.87 -5.81
CA PHE A 64 9.59 -2.45 -6.14
C PHE A 64 9.26 -1.55 -4.94
N PRO A 65 9.60 -0.25 -4.98
CA PRO A 65 9.15 0.68 -3.95
C PRO A 65 7.62 0.67 -3.82
N VAL A 66 7.14 0.81 -2.59
CA VAL A 66 5.69 0.85 -2.30
C VAL A 66 5.03 2.13 -2.83
N GLY A 67 3.69 2.15 -2.83
CA GLY A 67 2.88 3.27 -3.35
C GLY A 67 3.33 4.64 -2.84
N ILE A 68 3.50 4.82 -1.52
CA ILE A 68 3.88 6.14 -0.97
C ILE A 68 5.31 6.55 -1.37
N ALA A 69 6.21 5.58 -1.57
CA ALA A 69 7.56 5.85 -2.05
C ALA A 69 7.56 6.27 -3.53
N ILE A 70 6.71 5.65 -4.37
CA ILE A 70 6.44 6.10 -5.74
C ILE A 70 5.79 7.48 -5.73
N GLY A 71 4.83 7.70 -4.83
CA GLY A 71 4.20 8.99 -4.54
C GLY A 71 5.23 10.09 -4.35
N ALA A 72 6.23 9.82 -3.52
CA ALA A 72 7.28 10.77 -3.19
C ALA A 72 8.21 11.11 -4.38
N THR A 73 8.19 10.34 -5.48
CA THR A 73 8.95 10.69 -6.68
C THR A 73 8.36 11.87 -7.43
N TRP A 74 7.03 12.06 -7.37
CA TRP A 74 6.26 12.98 -8.22
C TRP A 74 6.54 12.81 -9.73
N ASP A 75 6.85 11.58 -10.15
CA ASP A 75 7.31 11.28 -11.50
C ASP A 75 6.43 10.20 -12.18
N PRO A 76 5.38 10.63 -12.93
CA PRO A 76 4.53 9.72 -13.70
C PRO A 76 5.28 8.91 -14.76
N ALA A 77 6.42 9.39 -15.27
CA ALA A 77 7.22 8.66 -16.24
C ALA A 77 7.95 7.50 -15.56
N LEU A 78 8.53 7.75 -14.37
CA LEU A 78 9.13 6.68 -13.57
C LEU A 78 8.07 5.65 -13.12
N ALA A 79 6.86 6.09 -12.75
CA ALA A 79 5.75 5.18 -12.46
C ALA A 79 5.38 4.29 -13.66
N GLN A 80 5.44 4.83 -14.88
CA GLN A 80 5.25 4.06 -16.11
C GLN A 80 6.37 3.04 -16.35
N GLU A 81 7.63 3.40 -16.10
CA GLU A 81 8.75 2.44 -16.18
C GLU A 81 8.60 1.30 -15.17
N ILE A 82 8.18 1.61 -13.93
CA ILE A 82 7.89 0.62 -12.89
C ILE A 82 6.74 -0.29 -13.33
N GLY A 83 5.63 0.26 -13.83
CA GLY A 83 4.50 -0.53 -14.32
C GLY A 83 4.89 -1.49 -15.44
N ALA A 84 5.74 -1.06 -16.38
CA ALA A 84 6.25 -1.94 -17.44
C ALA A 84 7.15 -3.06 -16.90
N ALA A 85 7.99 -2.77 -15.90
CA ALA A 85 8.82 -3.78 -15.25
C ALA A 85 7.97 -4.80 -14.45
N ILE A 86 6.96 -4.34 -13.72
CA ILE A 86 6.03 -5.22 -12.99
C ILE A 86 5.24 -6.10 -13.96
N ALA A 87 4.85 -5.62 -15.14
CA ALA A 87 4.22 -6.47 -16.14
C ALA A 87 5.13 -7.65 -16.59
N GLN A 88 6.45 -7.46 -16.62
CA GLN A 88 7.38 -8.55 -16.90
C GLN A 88 7.43 -9.57 -15.75
N GLU A 89 7.27 -9.12 -14.51
CA GLU A 89 7.10 -10.00 -13.35
C GLU A 89 5.77 -10.74 -13.38
N VAL A 90 4.66 -10.08 -13.74
CA VAL A 90 3.35 -10.73 -13.89
C VAL A 90 3.42 -11.85 -14.94
N LYS A 91 4.10 -11.62 -16.08
CA LYS A 91 4.37 -12.65 -17.08
C LYS A 91 5.26 -13.79 -16.55
N SER A 92 6.20 -13.51 -15.65
CA SER A 92 7.04 -14.54 -15.03
C SER A 92 6.22 -15.48 -14.15
N LYS A 93 5.08 -15.02 -13.64
CA LYS A 93 4.08 -15.82 -12.89
C LYS A 93 3.02 -16.49 -13.77
N GLY A 94 3.09 -16.36 -15.10
CA GLY A 94 2.06 -16.89 -16.00
C GLY A 94 0.69 -16.21 -15.86
N ALA A 95 0.66 -15.02 -15.25
CA ALA A 95 -0.55 -14.23 -15.03
C ALA A 95 -0.77 -13.19 -16.14
N HIS A 96 -2.01 -12.71 -16.22
CA HIS A 96 -2.49 -11.80 -17.27
C HIS A 96 -2.94 -10.44 -16.72
N VAL A 97 -3.28 -10.42 -15.43
CA VAL A 97 -3.85 -9.26 -14.75
C VAL A 97 -3.05 -9.00 -13.47
N SER A 98 -2.64 -7.74 -13.29
CA SER A 98 -2.07 -7.25 -12.03
C SER A 98 -3.18 -6.56 -11.24
N LEU A 99 -3.36 -6.95 -9.97
CA LEU A 99 -4.34 -6.33 -9.07
C LEU A 99 -3.79 -5.02 -8.49
N ALA A 100 -3.55 -4.06 -9.38
CA ALA A 100 -2.85 -2.81 -9.11
C ALA A 100 -3.18 -1.74 -10.18
N PRO A 101 -2.98 -0.44 -9.91
CA PRO A 101 -2.46 0.13 -8.66
C PRO A 101 -3.54 0.39 -7.60
N THR A 102 -3.10 0.58 -6.35
CA THR A 102 -3.96 1.00 -5.23
C THR A 102 -3.96 2.53 -5.12
N VAL A 103 -5.14 3.16 -5.23
CA VAL A 103 -5.29 4.62 -5.43
C VAL A 103 -6.22 5.30 -4.43
N ASN A 104 -6.56 4.62 -3.32
CA ASN A 104 -7.30 5.23 -2.22
C ASN A 104 -6.56 6.47 -1.69
N ILE A 105 -7.31 7.47 -1.22
CA ILE A 105 -6.75 8.73 -0.76
C ILE A 105 -6.34 8.61 0.69
N GLN A 106 -5.15 9.10 1.04
CA GLN A 106 -4.61 9.05 2.39
C GLN A 106 -5.31 10.06 3.33
N ARG A 107 -6.58 9.78 3.67
CA ARG A 107 -7.46 10.60 4.52
C ARG A 107 -6.93 10.68 5.96
N SER A 108 -6.79 9.52 6.59
CA SER A 108 -6.18 9.37 7.92
C SER A 108 -4.71 9.04 7.78
N VAL A 109 -3.85 9.62 8.63
CA VAL A 109 -2.43 9.22 8.71
C VAL A 109 -2.23 7.83 9.33
N THR A 110 -3.26 7.28 9.98
CA THR A 110 -3.23 5.97 10.65
C THR A 110 -3.73 4.81 9.80
N ASN A 111 -4.24 5.05 8.59
CA ASN A 111 -4.73 3.97 7.72
C ASN A 111 -3.61 2.95 7.45
N GLY A 112 -3.88 1.67 7.72
CA GLY A 112 -2.93 0.56 7.60
C GLY A 112 -2.36 0.37 6.19
N ARG A 113 -3.07 0.82 5.16
CA ARG A 113 -2.67 0.70 3.74
C ARG A 113 -2.20 2.00 3.10
N ASN A 114 -1.91 3.04 3.88
CA ASN A 114 -1.34 4.27 3.33
C ASN A 114 -0.04 4.03 2.56
N PHE A 115 0.79 3.06 3.02
CA PHE A 115 2.03 2.68 2.34
C PHE A 115 1.80 2.19 0.90
N GLU A 116 0.64 1.59 0.65
CA GLU A 116 0.23 1.01 -0.61
C GLU A 116 -0.35 2.04 -1.58
N CYS A 117 -0.82 3.17 -1.05
CA CYS A 117 -1.41 4.29 -1.79
C CYS A 117 -0.38 5.38 -2.12
N TYR A 118 -0.67 6.24 -3.11
CA TYR A 118 0.31 7.23 -3.57
C TYR A 118 0.38 8.52 -2.73
N SER A 119 -0.75 9.15 -2.40
CA SER A 119 -0.78 10.53 -1.90
C SER A 119 -2.11 10.87 -1.20
N GLU A 120 -2.10 11.94 -0.41
CA GLU A 120 -3.32 12.61 0.07
C GLU A 120 -3.99 13.49 -1.00
N ASP A 121 -3.26 13.83 -2.08
CA ASP A 121 -3.76 14.68 -3.14
C ASP A 121 -4.25 13.87 -4.36
N PRO A 122 -5.49 14.09 -4.82
CA PRO A 122 -6.09 13.34 -5.92
C PRO A 122 -5.43 13.57 -7.28
N GLU A 123 -4.85 14.75 -7.55
CA GLU A 123 -4.21 15.02 -8.85
C GLU A 123 -2.84 14.34 -8.94
N LEU A 124 -2.08 14.29 -7.84
CA LEU A 124 -0.85 13.50 -7.80
C LEU A 124 -1.14 12.00 -7.96
N THR A 125 -2.11 11.47 -7.20
CA THR A 125 -2.52 10.07 -7.29
C THR A 125 -3.00 9.72 -8.71
N ALA A 126 -3.83 10.58 -9.32
CA ALA A 126 -4.31 10.40 -10.69
C ALA A 126 -3.17 10.32 -11.73
N ALA A 127 -2.20 11.23 -11.64
CA ALA A 127 -1.08 11.30 -12.59
C ALA A 127 -0.18 10.06 -12.49
N LEU A 128 0.17 9.63 -11.26
CA LEU A 128 1.01 8.46 -11.02
C LEU A 128 0.30 7.16 -11.43
N ALA A 129 -0.97 7.00 -11.05
CA ALA A 129 -1.77 5.84 -11.43
C ALA A 129 -1.87 5.71 -12.96
N THR A 130 -2.08 6.82 -13.66
CA THR A 130 -2.12 6.85 -15.14
C THR A 130 -0.80 6.36 -15.75
N GLY A 131 0.35 6.82 -15.23
CA GLY A 131 1.66 6.34 -15.67
C GLY A 131 1.81 4.83 -15.44
N TYR A 132 1.55 4.37 -14.22
CA TYR A 132 1.63 2.96 -13.82
C TYR A 132 0.77 2.03 -14.69
N ILE A 133 -0.51 2.41 -14.92
CA ILE A 133 -1.46 1.66 -15.76
C ILE A 133 -0.95 1.56 -17.20
N LYS A 134 -0.46 2.66 -17.78
CA LYS A 134 0.11 2.67 -19.13
C LYS A 134 1.33 1.75 -19.22
N GLY A 135 2.16 1.72 -18.18
CA GLY A 135 3.30 0.82 -18.07
C GLY A 135 2.86 -0.65 -18.17
N LEU A 136 1.94 -1.07 -17.32
CA LEU A 136 1.42 -2.45 -17.32
C LEU A 136 0.83 -2.85 -18.68
N GLN A 137 -0.07 -2.01 -19.21
CA GLN A 137 -0.82 -2.33 -20.42
C GLN A 137 0.03 -2.26 -21.69
N SER A 138 1.13 -1.51 -21.68
CA SER A 138 2.10 -1.52 -22.80
C SER A 138 2.73 -2.90 -23.03
N GLU A 139 2.76 -3.73 -21.98
CA GLU A 139 3.26 -5.09 -21.99
C GLU A 139 2.14 -6.13 -22.13
N ARG A 140 0.91 -5.72 -22.49
CA ARG A 140 -0.30 -6.58 -22.56
C ARG A 140 -0.70 -7.22 -21.22
N ILE A 141 -0.34 -6.61 -20.09
CA ILE A 141 -0.85 -6.98 -18.77
C ILE A 141 -1.94 -6.00 -18.38
N ALA A 142 -3.09 -6.52 -17.95
CA ALA A 142 -4.18 -5.69 -17.49
C ALA A 142 -3.85 -5.07 -16.13
N ALA A 143 -4.12 -3.77 -16.00
CA ALA A 143 -4.19 -3.13 -14.69
C ALA A 143 -5.61 -3.30 -14.11
N THR A 144 -5.69 -3.45 -12.80
CA THR A 144 -6.92 -3.41 -12.02
C THR A 144 -6.79 -2.35 -10.94
N VAL A 145 -7.24 -1.14 -11.24
CA VAL A 145 -7.20 -0.03 -10.27
C VAL A 145 -8.12 -0.33 -9.07
N LYS A 146 -7.62 -0.13 -7.84
CA LYS A 146 -8.32 -0.54 -6.61
C LYS A 146 -8.18 0.46 -5.45
N HIS A 147 -9.09 0.53 -4.47
CA HIS A 147 -10.39 -0.18 -4.38
C HIS A 147 -11.53 0.82 -4.50
N PHE A 148 -12.48 0.55 -5.39
CA PHE A 148 -13.51 1.48 -5.86
C PHE A 148 -14.83 1.30 -5.09
N ALA A 149 -15.22 2.17 -4.16
CA ALA A 149 -14.52 3.33 -3.59
C ALA A 149 -14.92 3.51 -2.11
N GLY A 150 -14.19 4.35 -1.36
CA GLY A 150 -14.49 4.61 0.05
C GLY A 150 -13.72 3.72 1.05
N ASN A 151 -12.61 3.11 0.62
CA ASN A 151 -11.81 2.18 1.44
C ASN A 151 -10.56 2.89 2.01
N GLU A 152 -10.76 3.99 2.73
CA GLU A 152 -9.67 4.80 3.31
C GLU A 152 -9.37 4.46 4.79
N SER A 153 -9.82 3.30 5.26
CA SER A 153 -9.62 2.74 6.60
C SER A 153 -9.75 1.21 6.54
N GLU A 154 -8.92 0.48 7.29
CA GLU A 154 -9.05 -0.98 7.39
C GLU A 154 -10.04 -1.42 8.48
N ILE A 155 -10.41 -0.51 9.38
CA ILE A 155 -11.34 -0.78 10.50
C ILE A 155 -12.71 -1.18 9.97
N GLU A 156 -13.18 -2.39 10.33
CA GLU A 156 -14.47 -2.93 9.91
C GLU A 156 -14.71 -2.84 8.39
N ARG A 157 -13.65 -2.87 7.58
CA ARG A 157 -13.71 -2.57 6.14
C ARG A 157 -14.73 -3.40 5.36
N THR A 158 -15.09 -4.58 5.88
CA THR A 158 -16.08 -5.48 5.27
C THR A 158 -17.53 -5.21 5.68
N THR A 159 -17.79 -4.34 6.65
CA THR A 159 -19.15 -4.09 7.18
C THR A 159 -19.53 -2.62 7.27
N ILE A 160 -18.52 -1.76 7.46
CA ILE A 160 -18.69 -0.32 7.66
C ILE A 160 -19.22 0.37 6.40
N SER A 161 -19.99 1.43 6.60
CA SER A 161 -20.41 2.37 5.56
C SER A 161 -19.57 3.63 5.60
N SER A 162 -18.83 3.90 4.53
CA SER A 162 -18.25 5.20 4.27
C SER A 162 -19.34 6.13 3.74
N ASP A 163 -19.69 7.12 4.54
CA ASP A 163 -20.74 8.08 4.24
C ASP A 163 -20.12 9.39 3.75
N VAL A 164 -20.21 9.62 2.44
CA VAL A 164 -19.50 10.66 1.70
C VAL A 164 -20.45 11.35 0.73
N ASP A 165 -20.50 12.68 0.75
CA ASP A 165 -21.31 13.43 -0.21
C ASP A 165 -20.76 13.31 -1.64
N GLU A 166 -21.64 13.41 -2.65
CA GLU A 166 -21.26 13.20 -4.05
C GLU A 166 -20.20 14.20 -4.52
N ARG A 167 -20.23 15.46 -4.08
CA ARG A 167 -19.24 16.45 -4.50
C ARG A 167 -17.85 16.04 -4.02
N THR A 168 -17.73 15.67 -2.75
CA THR A 168 -16.49 15.16 -2.16
C THR A 168 -16.02 13.88 -2.87
N LEU A 169 -16.93 12.95 -3.17
CA LEU A 169 -16.58 11.76 -3.96
C LEU A 169 -15.98 12.16 -5.32
N ARG A 170 -16.64 13.03 -6.07
CA ARG A 170 -16.21 13.44 -7.42
C ARG A 170 -14.90 14.21 -7.43
N GLU A 171 -14.70 15.12 -6.47
CA GLU A 171 -13.55 16.02 -6.40
C GLU A 171 -12.30 15.36 -5.78
N VAL A 172 -12.48 14.36 -4.91
CA VAL A 172 -11.37 13.75 -4.15
C VAL A 172 -11.25 12.25 -4.45
N TYR A 173 -12.18 11.43 -3.99
CA TYR A 173 -11.99 9.98 -3.91
C TYR A 173 -12.14 9.24 -5.25
N LEU A 174 -12.97 9.77 -6.15
CA LEU A 174 -13.21 9.22 -7.48
C LEU A 174 -12.25 9.79 -8.54
N ARG A 175 -11.58 10.91 -8.25
CA ARG A 175 -10.71 11.60 -9.22
C ARG A 175 -9.57 10.71 -9.75
N PRO A 176 -8.86 9.91 -8.92
CA PRO A 176 -7.86 8.97 -9.43
C PRO A 176 -8.44 7.86 -10.31
N PHE A 177 -9.62 7.34 -9.97
CA PHE A 177 -10.31 6.32 -10.77
C PHE A 177 -10.81 6.89 -12.10
N GLU A 178 -11.32 8.13 -12.10
CA GLU A 178 -11.68 8.84 -13.32
C GLU A 178 -10.49 8.96 -14.27
N ALA A 179 -9.31 9.34 -13.75
CA ALA A 179 -8.08 9.40 -14.54
C ALA A 179 -7.65 8.02 -15.03
N ALA A 180 -7.72 6.98 -14.17
CA ALA A 180 -7.41 5.61 -14.56
C ALA A 180 -8.26 5.14 -15.75
N VAL A 181 -9.53 5.52 -15.81
CA VAL A 181 -10.44 5.20 -16.92
C VAL A 181 -10.17 6.10 -18.13
N LYS A 182 -10.28 7.42 -17.97
CA LYS A 182 -10.28 8.39 -19.09
C LYS A 182 -8.88 8.62 -19.67
N ASP A 183 -7.85 8.66 -18.83
CA ASP A 183 -6.47 9.00 -19.22
C ASP A 183 -5.54 7.78 -19.29
N GLY A 184 -5.73 6.81 -18.38
CA GLY A 184 -4.99 5.56 -18.30
C GLY A 184 -5.53 4.47 -19.22
N GLY A 185 -6.84 4.48 -19.49
CA GLY A 185 -7.51 3.43 -20.25
C GLY A 185 -7.45 2.07 -19.57
N THR A 186 -7.61 2.04 -18.23
CA THR A 186 -7.55 0.79 -17.43
C THR A 186 -8.51 -0.27 -17.96
N TRP A 187 -8.11 -1.54 -17.93
CA TRP A 187 -8.92 -2.66 -18.42
C TRP A 187 -9.77 -3.32 -17.33
N ALA A 188 -9.42 -3.11 -16.06
CA ALA A 188 -10.20 -3.58 -14.94
C ALA A 188 -10.25 -2.57 -13.78
N VAL A 189 -11.28 -2.72 -12.95
CA VAL A 189 -11.51 -2.00 -11.68
C VAL A 189 -11.91 -3.03 -10.63
N MET A 190 -11.39 -2.90 -9.41
CA MET A 190 -11.81 -3.72 -8.27
C MET A 190 -12.70 -2.90 -7.34
N SER A 191 -13.91 -3.38 -7.07
CA SER A 191 -14.80 -2.76 -6.09
C SER A 191 -14.24 -2.89 -4.68
N SER A 192 -14.46 -1.92 -3.80
CA SER A 192 -14.06 -2.02 -2.40
C SER A 192 -14.93 -2.98 -1.58
N TYR A 193 -14.45 -3.30 -0.37
CA TYR A 193 -15.18 -4.11 0.61
C TYR A 193 -16.35 -3.38 1.27
N ASN A 194 -16.16 -2.09 1.57
CA ASN A 194 -17.07 -1.31 2.39
C ASN A 194 -18.40 -1.03 1.69
N LYS A 195 -19.38 -0.57 2.48
CA LYS A 195 -20.52 0.13 1.92
C LYS A 195 -20.12 1.57 1.60
N LEU A 196 -20.68 2.11 0.53
CA LEU A 196 -20.64 3.52 0.21
C LEU A 196 -22.07 4.06 0.36
N ASN A 197 -22.28 4.99 1.28
CA ASN A 197 -23.59 5.58 1.58
C ASN A 197 -24.69 4.51 1.80
N GLY A 198 -24.39 3.47 2.58
CA GLY A 198 -25.32 2.42 2.99
C GLY A 198 -25.43 1.21 2.06
N THR A 199 -24.82 1.23 0.87
CA THR A 199 -24.86 0.11 -0.10
C THR A 199 -23.45 -0.44 -0.34
N TYR A 200 -23.25 -1.76 -0.30
CA TYR A 200 -21.95 -2.38 -0.62
C TYR A 200 -21.46 -1.89 -1.97
N ALA A 201 -20.17 -1.54 -2.08
CA ALA A 201 -19.63 -1.00 -3.33
C ALA A 201 -19.86 -1.95 -4.52
N ALA A 202 -19.76 -3.27 -4.29
CA ALA A 202 -20.06 -4.33 -5.25
C ALA A 202 -21.53 -4.41 -5.72
N GLU A 203 -22.46 -3.75 -5.02
CA GLU A 203 -23.90 -3.68 -5.30
C GLU A 203 -24.39 -2.27 -5.65
N ASN A 204 -23.47 -1.29 -5.68
CA ASN A 204 -23.83 0.11 -5.81
C ASN A 204 -23.98 0.51 -7.28
N ALA A 205 -25.21 0.48 -7.80
CA ALA A 205 -25.49 0.80 -9.21
C ALA A 205 -25.12 2.23 -9.61
N TRP A 206 -25.25 3.21 -8.68
CA TRP A 206 -24.79 4.57 -8.93
C TRP A 206 -23.27 4.58 -9.18
N LEU A 207 -22.50 3.86 -8.37
CA LEU A 207 -21.05 3.81 -8.50
C LEU A 207 -20.60 3.00 -9.73
N LEU A 208 -21.11 1.78 -9.90
CA LEU A 208 -20.60 0.82 -10.89
C LEU A 208 -21.21 0.97 -12.28
N THR A 209 -22.43 1.52 -12.39
CA THR A 209 -23.09 1.78 -13.68
C THR A 209 -23.12 3.27 -13.99
N ASP A 210 -23.81 4.08 -13.19
CA ASP A 210 -24.04 5.49 -13.54
C ASP A 210 -22.72 6.27 -13.63
N VAL A 211 -21.85 6.16 -12.62
CA VAL A 211 -20.56 6.85 -12.61
C VAL A 211 -19.57 6.16 -13.54
N LEU A 212 -19.25 4.89 -13.27
CA LEU A 212 -18.15 4.23 -13.95
C LEU A 212 -18.41 4.00 -15.44
N ARG A 213 -19.59 3.51 -15.82
CA ARG A 213 -19.91 3.16 -17.21
C ARG A 213 -20.55 4.32 -17.96
N ASP A 214 -21.58 4.95 -17.40
CA ASP A 214 -22.34 5.97 -18.12
C ASP A 214 -21.65 7.33 -18.16
N ASP A 215 -21.04 7.78 -17.05
CA ASP A 215 -20.34 9.07 -17.00
C ASP A 215 -18.94 8.96 -17.64
N TRP A 216 -18.20 7.90 -17.34
CA TRP A 216 -16.79 7.78 -17.76
C TRP A 216 -16.57 6.91 -18.99
N GLY A 217 -17.57 6.16 -19.44
CA GLY A 217 -17.46 5.31 -20.63
C GLY A 217 -16.62 4.05 -20.41
N PHE A 218 -16.53 3.53 -19.18
CA PHE A 218 -15.74 2.35 -18.88
C PHE A 218 -16.29 1.09 -19.58
N ASP A 219 -15.43 0.45 -20.37
CA ASP A 219 -15.75 -0.78 -21.11
C ASP A 219 -15.00 -2.02 -20.58
N GLY A 220 -14.32 -1.90 -19.44
CA GLY A 220 -13.56 -2.98 -18.84
C GLY A 220 -14.39 -3.86 -17.90
N VAL A 221 -13.66 -4.66 -17.12
CA VAL A 221 -14.21 -5.59 -16.13
C VAL A 221 -14.26 -4.93 -14.77
N VAL A 222 -15.40 -5.04 -14.08
CA VAL A 222 -15.49 -4.76 -12.65
C VAL A 222 -15.45 -6.08 -11.88
N MET A 223 -14.42 -6.26 -11.06
CA MET A 223 -14.30 -7.44 -10.19
C MET A 223 -14.55 -7.07 -8.73
N SER A 224 -15.02 -8.03 -7.93
CA SER A 224 -15.05 -7.85 -6.48
C SER A 224 -13.63 -7.86 -5.93
N ASP A 225 -13.44 -7.22 -4.78
CA ASP A 225 -12.36 -7.64 -3.89
C ASP A 225 -12.60 -9.10 -3.44
N TRP A 226 -11.59 -9.74 -2.84
CA TRP A 226 -11.65 -11.14 -2.44
C TRP A 226 -12.75 -11.37 -1.40
N PHE A 227 -13.79 -12.12 -1.76
CA PHE A 227 -15.01 -12.31 -0.95
C PHE A 227 -15.85 -11.03 -0.75
N GLY A 228 -15.64 -10.00 -1.58
CA GLY A 228 -16.37 -8.74 -1.54
C GLY A 228 -17.77 -8.80 -2.18
N SER A 229 -18.08 -9.86 -2.94
CA SER A 229 -19.44 -10.16 -3.39
C SER A 229 -20.25 -10.81 -2.25
N ARG A 230 -21.53 -10.44 -2.13
CA ARG A 230 -22.44 -10.95 -1.08
C ARG A 230 -23.80 -11.42 -1.57
N THR A 231 -24.13 -11.16 -2.82
CA THR A 231 -25.44 -11.46 -3.39
C THR A 231 -25.34 -11.78 -4.88
N THR A 232 -26.30 -12.54 -5.40
CA THR A 232 -26.35 -12.93 -6.82
C THR A 232 -26.89 -11.81 -7.72
N ALA A 233 -28.19 -11.51 -7.65
CA ALA A 233 -28.84 -10.60 -8.60
C ALA A 233 -28.46 -9.12 -8.39
N PRO A 234 -28.40 -8.58 -7.16
CA PRO A 234 -28.04 -7.17 -6.94
C PRO A 234 -26.67 -6.79 -7.50
N THR A 235 -25.64 -7.62 -7.27
CA THR A 235 -24.29 -7.35 -7.79
C THR A 235 -24.22 -7.33 -9.32
N ILE A 236 -24.81 -8.33 -10.00
CA ILE A 236 -24.85 -8.36 -11.48
C ILE A 236 -25.65 -7.17 -12.03
N ASN A 237 -26.80 -6.85 -11.43
CA ASN A 237 -27.65 -5.76 -11.90
C ASN A 237 -26.96 -4.39 -11.72
N ALA A 238 -26.18 -4.22 -10.65
CA ALA A 238 -25.40 -3.02 -10.36
C ALA A 238 -24.20 -2.84 -11.30
N GLY A 239 -23.68 -3.92 -11.91
CA GLY A 239 -22.59 -3.87 -12.89
C GLY A 239 -21.28 -4.54 -12.45
N LEU A 240 -21.31 -5.37 -11.41
CA LEU A 240 -20.19 -6.23 -11.00
C LEU A 240 -20.10 -7.46 -11.93
N ASP A 241 -19.05 -7.53 -12.74
CA ASP A 241 -18.89 -8.57 -13.75
C ASP A 241 -18.32 -9.88 -13.18
N LEU A 242 -17.36 -9.78 -12.25
CA LEU A 242 -16.56 -10.91 -11.78
C LEU A 242 -16.55 -11.02 -10.25
N GLU A 243 -16.99 -12.16 -9.73
CA GLU A 243 -16.80 -12.55 -8.33
C GLU A 243 -15.42 -13.21 -8.14
N MET A 244 -14.63 -12.73 -7.17
CA MET A 244 -13.39 -13.37 -6.72
C MET A 244 -13.42 -13.60 -5.20
N PRO A 245 -12.75 -14.66 -4.70
CA PRO A 245 -12.15 -15.78 -5.43
C PRO A 245 -13.19 -16.87 -5.82
N GLY A 246 -12.71 -17.92 -6.48
CA GLY A 246 -13.40 -19.21 -6.56
C GLY A 246 -13.10 -20.15 -5.38
N PRO A 247 -13.88 -21.24 -5.19
CA PRO A 247 -15.12 -21.52 -5.90
C PRO A 247 -16.22 -20.50 -5.52
N THR A 248 -17.10 -20.21 -6.47
CA THR A 248 -18.14 -19.19 -6.34
C THR A 248 -19.07 -19.42 -5.13
N ARG A 249 -19.46 -18.33 -4.45
CA ARG A 249 -20.50 -18.29 -3.43
C ARG A 249 -21.82 -17.76 -3.99
N ASP A 250 -21.75 -16.76 -4.86
CA ASP A 250 -22.91 -15.97 -5.31
C ASP A 250 -23.28 -16.17 -6.78
N ARG A 251 -22.53 -16.97 -7.53
CA ARG A 251 -22.73 -17.26 -8.96
C ARG A 251 -23.04 -18.75 -9.14
N GLY A 252 -22.65 -19.34 -10.28
CA GLY A 252 -22.99 -20.72 -10.61
C GLY A 252 -24.50 -20.95 -10.73
N GLU A 253 -25.02 -22.00 -10.09
CA GLU A 253 -26.44 -22.35 -10.14
C GLU A 253 -27.35 -21.21 -9.64
N ALA A 254 -26.91 -20.42 -8.66
CA ALA A 254 -27.67 -19.30 -8.14
C ALA A 254 -27.93 -18.24 -9.22
N LEU A 255 -26.91 -17.90 -10.02
CA LEU A 255 -27.05 -16.93 -11.12
C LEU A 255 -27.86 -17.51 -12.29
N VAL A 256 -27.70 -18.79 -12.60
CA VAL A 256 -28.56 -19.46 -13.59
C VAL A 256 -30.03 -19.37 -13.18
N ALA A 257 -30.36 -19.69 -11.94
CA ALA A 257 -31.72 -19.59 -11.42
C ALA A 257 -32.25 -18.14 -11.39
N ALA A 258 -31.39 -17.17 -11.08
CA ALA A 258 -31.75 -15.75 -11.13
C ALA A 258 -32.09 -15.29 -12.55
N VAL A 259 -31.39 -15.80 -13.57
CA VAL A 259 -31.70 -15.54 -14.98
C VAL A 259 -33.01 -16.21 -15.41
N GLU A 260 -33.20 -17.47 -15.04
CA GLU A 260 -34.41 -18.23 -15.40
C GLU A 260 -35.69 -17.67 -14.74
N SER A 261 -35.57 -17.12 -13.53
CA SER A 261 -36.66 -16.43 -12.84
C SER A 261 -36.89 -14.99 -13.31
N GLY A 262 -35.98 -14.43 -14.11
CA GLY A 262 -36.04 -13.04 -14.59
C GLY A 262 -35.55 -11.98 -13.59
N ALA A 263 -34.96 -12.39 -12.46
CA ALA A 263 -34.31 -11.47 -11.51
C ALA A 263 -33.04 -10.82 -12.09
N VAL A 264 -32.40 -11.49 -13.06
CA VAL A 264 -31.29 -10.98 -13.88
C VAL A 264 -31.64 -11.20 -15.35
N SER A 265 -31.41 -10.21 -16.22
CA SER A 265 -31.63 -10.40 -17.66
C SER A 265 -30.50 -11.22 -18.29
N ARG A 266 -30.81 -11.98 -19.34
CA ARG A 266 -29.78 -12.66 -20.15
C ARG A 266 -28.79 -11.68 -20.76
N GLU A 267 -29.26 -10.49 -21.12
CA GLU A 267 -28.45 -9.40 -21.67
C GLU A 267 -27.38 -8.93 -20.67
N LYS A 268 -27.73 -8.75 -19.38
CA LYS A 268 -26.75 -8.38 -18.35
C LYS A 268 -25.64 -9.41 -18.19
N VAL A 269 -25.99 -10.69 -18.20
CA VAL A 269 -24.99 -11.78 -18.17
C VAL A 269 -24.10 -11.73 -19.42
N GLN A 270 -24.69 -11.51 -20.60
CA GLN A 270 -23.95 -11.42 -21.85
C GLN A 270 -23.00 -10.22 -21.87
N ASP A 271 -23.41 -9.06 -21.34
CA ASP A 271 -22.58 -7.86 -21.24
C ASP A 271 -21.33 -8.12 -20.37
N SER A 272 -21.50 -8.75 -19.21
CA SER A 272 -20.39 -9.12 -18.33
C SER A 272 -19.46 -10.15 -18.97
N VAL A 273 -20.01 -11.16 -19.68
CA VAL A 273 -19.20 -12.13 -20.44
C VAL A 273 -18.40 -11.42 -21.53
N LEU A 274 -18.99 -10.47 -22.26
CA LEU A 274 -18.29 -9.70 -23.29
C LEU A 274 -17.17 -8.84 -22.69
N ALA A 275 -17.34 -8.29 -21.48
CA ALA A 275 -16.27 -7.59 -20.78
C ALA A 275 -15.10 -8.53 -20.44
N ILE A 276 -15.38 -9.73 -19.93
CA ILE A 276 -14.36 -10.75 -19.64
C ILE A 276 -13.64 -11.20 -20.91
N LEU A 277 -14.37 -11.54 -21.97
CA LEU A 277 -13.76 -11.96 -23.23
C LEU A 277 -12.93 -10.84 -23.88
N ARG A 278 -13.34 -9.58 -23.73
CA ARG A 278 -12.56 -8.41 -24.17
C ARG A 278 -11.26 -8.27 -23.38
N LEU A 279 -11.30 -8.47 -22.06
CA LEU A 279 -10.10 -8.49 -21.22
C LEU A 279 -9.16 -9.64 -21.63
N MET A 280 -9.69 -10.83 -21.87
CA MET A 280 -8.93 -11.98 -22.35
C MET A 280 -8.33 -11.74 -23.74
N GLU A 281 -9.05 -11.06 -24.64
CA GLU A 281 -8.53 -10.68 -25.96
C GLU A 281 -7.39 -9.66 -25.87
N ARG A 282 -7.53 -8.64 -25.00
CA ARG A 282 -6.52 -7.60 -24.76
C ARG A 282 -5.23 -8.19 -24.19
N THR A 283 -5.35 -9.12 -23.26
CA THR A 283 -4.20 -9.78 -22.60
C THR A 283 -3.62 -10.92 -23.43
N GLY A 284 -4.41 -11.56 -24.28
CA GLY A 284 -4.05 -12.78 -25.02
C GLY A 284 -4.50 -14.07 -24.33
N ALA A 285 -5.12 -13.99 -23.15
CA ALA A 285 -5.59 -15.14 -22.38
C ALA A 285 -6.63 -16.02 -23.10
N LEU A 286 -7.32 -15.50 -24.13
CA LEU A 286 -8.23 -16.31 -24.95
C LEU A 286 -7.52 -17.52 -25.57
N ASP A 287 -6.29 -17.32 -26.01
CA ASP A 287 -5.50 -18.29 -26.77
C ASP A 287 -4.37 -18.91 -25.92
N ASP A 288 -4.31 -18.61 -24.61
CA ASP A 288 -3.31 -19.17 -23.70
C ASP A 288 -3.75 -20.56 -23.20
N ASP A 289 -3.21 -21.60 -23.83
CA ASP A 289 -3.34 -22.99 -23.40
C ASP A 289 -2.10 -23.49 -22.62
N ALA A 290 -1.14 -22.60 -22.33
CA ALA A 290 0.08 -22.98 -21.66
C ALA A 290 -0.21 -23.46 -20.22
N PRO A 291 0.44 -24.55 -19.78
CA PRO A 291 0.42 -24.92 -18.37
C PRO A 291 1.03 -23.78 -17.55
N SER A 292 0.39 -23.46 -16.43
CA SER A 292 0.86 -22.40 -15.54
C SER A 292 2.17 -22.84 -14.89
N GLU A 293 3.28 -22.20 -15.25
CA GLU A 293 4.57 -22.37 -14.58
C GLU A 293 5.07 -21.00 -14.09
N GLU A 294 5.08 -20.83 -12.78
CA GLU A 294 5.68 -19.66 -12.16
C GLU A 294 7.20 -19.77 -12.15
N ARG A 295 7.86 -18.67 -12.51
CA ARG A 295 9.32 -18.60 -12.57
C ARG A 295 9.83 -17.47 -11.68
N ALA A 296 11.01 -17.68 -11.11
CA ALA A 296 11.79 -16.65 -10.46
C ALA A 296 12.80 -16.09 -11.48
N VAL A 297 12.57 -14.88 -11.98
CA VAL A 297 13.41 -14.27 -13.03
C VAL A 297 14.05 -12.98 -12.51
N ASP A 298 15.20 -13.12 -11.87
CA ASP A 298 15.91 -11.98 -11.26
C ASP A 298 16.71 -11.15 -12.29
N ARG A 299 16.09 -10.07 -12.75
CA ARG A 299 16.55 -9.20 -13.85
C ARG A 299 17.46 -8.05 -13.38
N PRO A 300 18.70 -7.93 -13.90
CA PRO A 300 19.59 -6.81 -13.56
C PRO A 300 18.98 -5.42 -13.85
N GLU A 301 18.15 -5.29 -14.88
CA GLU A 301 17.42 -4.08 -15.21
C GLU A 301 16.41 -3.68 -14.13
N HIS A 302 15.71 -4.66 -13.52
CA HIS A 302 14.77 -4.40 -12.43
C HIS A 302 15.52 -3.95 -11.18
N ARG A 303 16.63 -4.60 -10.83
CA ARG A 303 17.47 -4.18 -9.68
C ARG A 303 17.90 -2.72 -9.80
N LYS A 304 18.40 -2.32 -10.98
CA LYS A 304 18.79 -0.92 -11.26
C LYS A 304 17.62 0.04 -11.13
N LEU A 305 16.45 -0.34 -11.66
CA LEU A 305 15.24 0.47 -11.59
C LEU A 305 14.77 0.64 -10.14
N ILE A 306 14.75 -0.44 -9.35
CA ILE A 306 14.33 -0.43 -7.94
C ILE A 306 15.25 0.45 -7.12
N ARG A 307 16.58 0.30 -7.27
CA ARG A 307 17.57 1.16 -6.60
C ARG A 307 17.38 2.64 -6.96
N ARG A 308 17.23 2.95 -8.26
CA ARG A 308 16.99 4.33 -8.74
C ARG A 308 15.69 4.90 -8.18
N ALA A 309 14.61 4.13 -8.20
CA ALA A 309 13.31 4.57 -7.72
C ALA A 309 13.29 4.76 -6.20
N GLY A 310 13.95 3.87 -5.44
CA GLY A 310 14.13 4.03 -4.00
C GLY A 310 14.90 5.30 -3.63
N ALA A 311 15.97 5.63 -4.36
CA ALA A 311 16.71 6.87 -4.16
C ALA A 311 15.86 8.10 -4.56
N ALA A 312 15.17 8.04 -5.69
CA ALA A 312 14.32 9.13 -6.19
C ALA A 312 13.09 9.42 -5.32
N GLY A 313 12.59 8.42 -4.58
CA GLY A 313 11.49 8.55 -3.61
C GLY A 313 11.94 8.94 -2.21
N SER A 314 13.25 8.92 -1.91
CA SER A 314 13.77 9.31 -0.60
C SER A 314 13.65 10.82 -0.40
N VAL A 315 13.10 11.25 0.75
CA VAL A 315 12.82 12.65 1.07
C VAL A 315 13.73 13.11 2.21
N LEU A 316 14.62 14.08 1.92
CA LEU A 316 15.44 14.70 2.95
C LEU A 316 14.61 15.74 3.70
N LEU A 317 14.27 15.46 4.96
CA LEU A 317 13.39 16.30 5.78
C LEU A 317 14.15 17.40 6.54
N LYS A 318 15.39 17.10 6.93
CA LYS A 318 16.27 18.05 7.61
C LYS A 318 17.71 17.77 7.23
N ASN A 319 18.51 18.82 7.10
CA ASN A 319 19.96 18.72 6.90
C ASN A 319 20.63 20.04 7.30
N ASP A 320 21.49 20.01 8.30
CA ASP A 320 22.32 21.14 8.74
C ASP A 320 23.67 21.25 8.00
N GLY A 321 23.85 20.44 6.96
CA GLY A 321 25.08 20.34 6.18
C GLY A 321 25.89 19.07 6.44
N LEU A 322 25.44 18.19 7.34
CA LEU A 322 26.05 16.87 7.56
C LEU A 322 25.99 15.96 6.32
N LEU A 323 24.87 15.97 5.59
CA LEU A 323 24.72 15.20 4.36
C LEU A 323 25.04 16.03 3.11
N PRO A 324 25.64 15.44 2.06
CA PRO A 324 26.06 14.04 1.96
C PRO A 324 27.33 13.75 2.78
N LEU A 325 27.44 12.52 3.27
CA LEU A 325 28.60 12.05 4.06
C LEU A 325 29.88 12.05 3.21
N LYS A 326 30.99 12.47 3.81
CA LYS A 326 32.31 12.55 3.18
C LYS A 326 33.26 11.51 3.78
N ASP A 327 33.10 10.25 3.34
CA ASP A 327 33.94 9.10 3.71
C ASP A 327 34.36 9.09 5.20
N PRO A 328 33.41 8.94 6.15
CA PRO A 328 33.71 8.85 7.58
C PRO A 328 34.60 7.63 7.87
N ALA A 329 35.55 7.76 8.81
CA ALA A 329 36.45 6.66 9.16
C ALA A 329 35.76 5.63 10.08
N SER A 330 34.80 6.09 10.89
CA SER A 330 34.00 5.25 11.78
C SER A 330 32.53 5.66 11.79
N VAL A 331 31.63 4.68 11.68
CA VAL A 331 30.18 4.89 11.67
C VAL A 331 29.50 3.96 12.67
N ALA A 332 28.71 4.53 13.58
CA ALA A 332 27.80 3.76 14.41
C ALA A 332 26.47 3.59 13.66
N VAL A 333 26.13 2.35 13.32
CA VAL A 333 24.90 1.97 12.64
C VAL A 333 23.93 1.43 13.70
N ILE A 334 22.92 2.21 14.04
CA ILE A 334 22.09 2.01 15.22
C ILE A 334 20.64 1.78 14.83
N GLY A 335 19.92 0.95 15.59
CA GLY A 335 18.46 0.88 15.54
C GLY A 335 17.89 -0.42 14.99
N PRO A 336 16.62 -0.70 15.28
CA PRO A 336 15.98 -1.97 14.93
C PRO A 336 15.85 -2.23 13.44
N ASN A 337 15.88 -1.18 12.60
CA ASN A 337 15.76 -1.33 11.15
C ASN A 337 17.13 -1.34 10.42
N ALA A 338 18.25 -1.23 11.14
CA ALA A 338 19.58 -1.17 10.51
C ALA A 338 19.98 -2.50 9.83
N LYS A 339 19.73 -3.64 10.47
CA LYS A 339 20.05 -4.98 9.93
C LYS A 339 18.85 -5.73 9.35
N VAL A 340 17.68 -5.07 9.28
CA VAL A 340 16.46 -5.65 8.74
C VAL A 340 16.01 -4.82 7.55
N ALA A 341 15.94 -5.45 6.37
CA ALA A 341 15.50 -4.77 5.17
C ALA A 341 13.98 -4.53 5.22
N ARG A 342 13.56 -3.31 5.58
CA ARG A 342 12.16 -2.88 5.46
C ARG A 342 11.87 -2.45 4.03
N ILE A 343 11.37 -3.41 3.23
CA ILE A 343 11.23 -3.25 1.78
C ILE A 343 9.79 -3.07 1.31
N MET A 344 8.79 -3.46 2.11
CA MET A 344 7.36 -3.32 1.81
C MET A 344 6.51 -3.37 3.09
N GLY A 345 5.21 -3.03 2.97
CA GLY A 345 4.21 -3.21 4.01
C GLY A 345 3.59 -4.61 4.04
N GLY A 346 2.51 -4.77 4.79
CA GLY A 346 1.77 -6.01 5.06
C GLY A 346 0.64 -6.35 4.11
N GLY A 347 0.12 -7.57 4.19
CA GLY A 347 -1.11 -7.97 3.49
C GLY A 347 -0.93 -8.40 2.03
N SER A 348 -1.97 -8.20 1.21
CA SER A 348 -2.00 -8.53 -0.22
C SER A 348 -0.91 -7.86 -1.05
N ALA A 349 -0.32 -6.78 -0.58
CA ALA A 349 0.82 -6.14 -1.21
C ALA A 349 2.16 -6.88 -0.99
N GLN A 350 2.20 -7.89 -0.12
CA GLN A 350 3.40 -8.68 0.16
C GLN A 350 3.70 -9.68 -0.95
N LEU A 351 5.00 -9.94 -1.14
CA LEU A 351 5.52 -10.98 -2.01
C LEU A 351 6.82 -11.55 -1.45
N ASN A 352 7.23 -12.72 -1.96
CA ASN A 352 8.55 -13.29 -1.66
C ASN A 352 9.61 -12.63 -2.55
N PRO A 353 10.52 -11.78 -2.03
CA PRO A 353 11.50 -11.08 -2.86
C PRO A 353 12.63 -12.02 -3.31
N HIS A 354 13.27 -11.74 -4.44
CA HIS A 354 14.47 -12.50 -4.86
C HIS A 354 15.60 -12.50 -3.82
N TYR A 355 15.76 -11.36 -3.16
CA TYR A 355 16.69 -11.12 -2.06
C TYR A 355 16.28 -9.80 -1.40
N THR A 356 16.93 -9.45 -0.29
CA THR A 356 16.77 -8.13 0.32
C THR A 356 18.13 -7.56 0.69
N VAL A 357 18.29 -6.24 0.63
CA VAL A 357 19.51 -5.54 1.05
C VAL A 357 19.15 -4.65 2.24
N SER A 358 19.66 -4.98 3.43
CA SER A 358 19.45 -4.14 4.62
C SER A 358 20.30 -2.86 4.55
N PRO A 359 19.97 -1.81 5.31
CA PRO A 359 20.84 -0.64 5.43
C PRO A 359 22.28 -0.99 5.84
N TRP A 360 22.46 -1.96 6.75
CA TRP A 360 23.76 -2.49 7.11
C TRP A 360 24.50 -3.05 5.89
N ASP A 361 23.86 -3.89 5.07
CA ASP A 361 24.51 -4.50 3.90
C ASP A 361 24.94 -3.45 2.88
N GLY A 362 24.09 -2.44 2.63
CA GLY A 362 24.41 -1.31 1.74
C GLY A 362 25.58 -0.47 2.24
N LEU A 363 25.63 -0.18 3.54
CA LEU A 363 26.74 0.54 4.18
C LEU A 363 28.02 -0.29 4.19
N ALA A 364 27.94 -1.58 4.49
CA ALA A 364 29.07 -2.50 4.49
C ALA A 364 29.67 -2.63 3.09
N ALA A 365 28.85 -2.69 2.05
CA ALA A 365 29.31 -2.67 0.67
C ALA A 365 30.03 -1.36 0.29
N ARG A 366 29.61 -0.22 0.86
CA ARG A 366 30.17 1.11 0.54
C ARG A 366 31.42 1.48 1.33
N LEU A 367 31.50 1.12 2.61
CA LEU A 367 32.56 1.53 3.55
C LEU A 367 33.46 0.36 4.00
N GLY A 368 32.98 -0.88 3.88
CA GLY A 368 33.59 -2.05 4.51
C GLY A 368 33.16 -2.20 5.98
N GLU A 369 32.92 -3.43 6.42
CA GLU A 369 32.42 -3.71 7.78
C GLU A 369 33.36 -3.21 8.89
N ALA A 370 34.67 -3.11 8.64
CA ALA A 370 35.64 -2.63 9.62
C ALA A 370 35.43 -1.16 10.05
N ALA A 371 34.72 -0.37 9.24
CA ALA A 371 34.35 1.00 9.56
C ALA A 371 33.04 1.10 10.35
N LEU A 372 32.31 -0.01 10.51
CA LEU A 372 30.96 -0.02 11.06
C LEU A 372 30.92 -0.67 12.45
N THR A 373 30.18 -0.06 13.36
CA THR A 373 29.75 -0.68 14.62
C THR A 373 28.23 -0.79 14.60
N PHE A 374 27.66 -1.88 15.11
CA PHE A 374 26.21 -2.06 15.16
C PHE A 374 25.72 -2.18 16.59
N GLU A 375 24.65 -1.45 16.90
CA GLU A 375 23.86 -1.63 18.13
C GLU A 375 22.37 -1.54 17.81
N GLN A 376 21.57 -2.51 18.25
CA GLN A 376 20.13 -2.48 17.97
C GLN A 376 19.41 -1.40 18.77
N GLY A 377 19.80 -1.21 20.04
CA GLY A 377 19.23 -0.20 20.93
C GLY A 377 17.86 -0.56 21.51
N CYS A 378 16.86 -0.86 20.67
CA CYS A 378 15.52 -1.22 21.11
C CYS A 378 14.77 -2.13 20.12
N GLU A 379 13.57 -2.58 20.51
CA GLU A 379 12.66 -3.36 19.67
C GLU A 379 11.67 -2.43 18.93
N ASN A 380 11.14 -2.92 17.80
CA ASN A 380 10.02 -2.29 17.10
C ASN A 380 9.07 -3.29 16.42
N HIS A 381 9.13 -4.59 16.74
CA HIS A 381 8.19 -5.57 16.22
C HIS A 381 6.80 -5.34 16.85
N ARG A 382 5.73 -5.61 16.10
CA ARG A 382 4.36 -5.54 16.64
C ARG A 382 4.05 -6.76 17.49
N TRP A 383 4.61 -7.88 17.07
CA TRP A 383 4.40 -9.18 17.68
C TRP A 383 5.73 -9.89 17.87
N GLU A 384 5.82 -10.81 18.82
CA GLU A 384 7.08 -11.48 19.14
C GLU A 384 7.68 -12.20 17.91
N PRO A 385 8.94 -11.96 17.52
CA PRO A 385 9.55 -12.51 16.31
C PRO A 385 9.35 -14.02 16.11
N LEU A 386 9.07 -14.42 14.88
CA LEU A 386 8.87 -15.82 14.47
C LEU A 386 10.14 -16.65 14.69
N LEU A 387 9.95 -17.96 14.87
CA LEU A 387 11.01 -18.96 14.99
C LEU A 387 11.33 -19.55 13.61
N ASP A 388 11.69 -18.68 12.66
CA ASP A 388 11.98 -19.08 11.29
C ASP A 388 13.28 -19.91 11.22
N GLY A 389 13.28 -20.96 10.42
CA GLY A 389 14.41 -21.88 10.26
C GLY A 389 14.65 -22.82 11.45
N ALA A 390 13.70 -22.92 12.39
CA ALA A 390 13.82 -23.75 13.58
C ALA A 390 13.29 -25.20 13.42
N ASP A 391 13.12 -25.69 12.18
CA ASP A 391 12.54 -27.01 11.84
C ASP A 391 11.31 -27.35 12.70
N ILE A 392 10.16 -26.75 12.37
CA ILE A 392 8.96 -26.90 13.20
C ILE A 392 8.22 -28.16 12.78
N GLU A 393 8.30 -29.20 13.60
CA GLU A 393 7.59 -30.46 13.38
C GLU A 393 6.10 -30.29 13.71
N VAL A 394 5.22 -30.50 12.73
CA VAL A 394 3.77 -30.38 12.89
C VAL A 394 3.10 -31.73 12.73
N ALA A 395 2.29 -32.12 13.72
CA ALA A 395 1.47 -33.32 13.70
C ALA A 395 -0.02 -32.95 13.67
N TYR A 396 -0.75 -33.39 12.65
CA TYR A 396 -2.18 -33.11 12.45
C TYR A 396 -3.07 -34.25 12.91
N PHE A 397 -4.24 -33.91 13.41
CA PHE A 397 -5.27 -34.83 13.89
C PHE A 397 -6.61 -34.50 13.21
N ASP A 398 -7.37 -35.53 12.82
CA ASP A 398 -8.68 -35.44 12.15
C ASP A 398 -9.84 -35.20 13.14
N ASN A 399 -9.55 -34.54 14.25
CA ASN A 399 -10.48 -34.15 15.30
C ASN A 399 -9.97 -32.88 15.99
N GLU A 400 -10.81 -32.24 16.81
CA GLU A 400 -10.50 -30.96 17.46
C GLU A 400 -9.87 -31.10 18.86
N ASN A 401 -9.54 -32.33 19.30
CA ASN A 401 -9.15 -32.63 20.69
C ASN A 401 -7.74 -33.22 20.82
N LEU A 402 -6.95 -33.28 19.74
CA LEU A 402 -5.63 -33.93 19.71
C LEU A 402 -5.65 -35.40 20.15
N GLU A 403 -6.75 -36.10 19.90
CA GLU A 403 -6.93 -37.50 20.30
C GLU A 403 -6.43 -38.46 19.21
N GLY A 404 -5.87 -39.60 19.64
CA GLY A 404 -5.42 -40.67 18.74
C GLY A 404 -4.01 -40.48 18.18
N ALA A 405 -3.73 -41.16 17.07
CA ALA A 405 -2.46 -41.02 16.35
C ALA A 405 -2.58 -39.92 15.27
N PRO A 406 -1.51 -39.14 15.01
CA PRO A 406 -1.54 -38.15 13.93
C PRO A 406 -1.85 -38.79 12.58
N VAL A 407 -2.72 -38.15 11.80
CA VAL A 407 -3.06 -38.60 10.43
C VAL A 407 -2.07 -38.08 9.39
N HIS A 408 -1.36 -37.00 9.72
CA HIS A 408 -0.32 -36.39 8.90
C HIS A 408 0.76 -35.75 9.78
N THR A 409 1.99 -35.72 9.27
CA THR A 409 3.11 -34.98 9.87
C THR A 409 3.90 -34.28 8.79
N GLU A 410 4.32 -33.05 9.05
CA GLU A 410 5.19 -32.28 8.16
C GLU A 410 6.16 -31.41 8.96
N THR A 411 7.09 -30.75 8.26
CA THR A 411 7.98 -29.76 8.85
C THR A 411 7.69 -28.42 8.18
N LEU A 412 7.51 -27.38 9.00
CA LEU A 412 7.36 -26.00 8.54
C LEU A 412 8.64 -25.21 8.83
N ASP A 413 8.97 -24.29 7.92
CA ASP A 413 10.13 -23.40 8.05
C ASP A 413 9.83 -22.16 8.91
N SER A 414 8.57 -21.94 9.31
CA SER A 414 8.13 -20.77 10.07
C SER A 414 7.05 -21.13 11.10
N SER A 415 7.05 -20.42 12.23
CA SER A 415 6.08 -20.58 13.33
C SER A 415 4.77 -19.83 13.10
N MET A 416 4.48 -19.51 11.84
CA MET A 416 3.23 -18.93 11.36
C MET A 416 2.67 -19.76 10.21
N ALA A 417 1.35 -19.94 10.18
CA ALA A 417 0.66 -20.44 9.00
C ALA A 417 -0.71 -19.77 8.81
N PHE A 418 -1.08 -19.59 7.54
CA PHE A 418 -2.43 -19.27 7.09
C PHE A 418 -3.02 -20.51 6.42
N VAL A 419 -4.08 -21.06 6.99
CA VAL A 419 -4.75 -22.25 6.47
C VAL A 419 -6.00 -21.81 5.70
N LEU A 420 -5.86 -21.79 4.38
CA LEU A 420 -6.93 -21.50 3.43
C LEU A 420 -7.47 -22.77 2.76
N GLU A 421 -6.59 -23.68 2.32
CA GLU A 421 -6.98 -24.93 1.67
C GLU A 421 -6.06 -26.10 2.03
N ASN A 422 -6.65 -27.31 2.15
CA ASN A 422 -5.99 -28.61 2.25
C ASN A 422 -4.83 -28.76 3.28
N PRO A 423 -5.01 -28.40 4.56
CA PRO A 423 -4.01 -28.67 5.60
C PRO A 423 -3.69 -30.16 5.74
N GLY A 424 -2.52 -30.48 6.32
CA GLY A 424 -2.11 -31.86 6.61
C GLY A 424 -2.07 -32.76 5.37
N GLY A 425 -1.66 -32.22 4.22
CA GLY A 425 -1.66 -32.92 2.93
C GLY A 425 -3.05 -33.37 2.47
N GLY A 426 -4.10 -32.60 2.82
CA GLY A 426 -5.50 -32.90 2.47
C GLY A 426 -6.13 -34.05 3.28
N LYS A 427 -5.51 -34.46 4.39
CA LYS A 427 -6.00 -35.55 5.24
C LYS A 427 -6.91 -35.09 6.39
N VAL A 428 -7.04 -33.79 6.60
CA VAL A 428 -7.95 -33.22 7.59
C VAL A 428 -8.91 -32.23 6.93
N ASP A 429 -10.08 -32.05 7.53
CA ASP A 429 -11.02 -31.00 7.12
C ASP A 429 -10.46 -29.64 7.58
N PRO A 430 -10.24 -28.65 6.69
CA PRO A 430 -9.76 -27.33 7.08
C PRO A 430 -10.64 -26.60 8.10
N LYS A 431 -11.89 -27.02 8.30
CA LYS A 431 -12.82 -26.46 9.28
C LYS A 431 -12.83 -27.21 10.61
N HIS A 432 -12.31 -28.44 10.63
CA HIS A 432 -12.43 -29.36 11.77
C HIS A 432 -11.16 -30.18 11.94
N PHE A 433 -10.14 -29.57 12.55
CA PHE A 433 -8.88 -30.25 12.85
C PHE A 433 -8.19 -29.67 14.09
N SER A 434 -7.19 -30.40 14.57
CA SER A 434 -6.24 -29.92 15.56
C SER A 434 -4.83 -30.34 15.17
N LEU A 435 -3.83 -29.64 15.71
CA LEU A 435 -2.43 -29.97 15.49
C LEU A 435 -1.56 -29.67 16.71
N ARG A 436 -0.39 -30.31 16.72
CA ARG A 436 0.70 -30.00 17.64
C ARG A 436 1.92 -29.61 16.81
N ALA A 437 2.45 -28.41 17.05
CA ALA A 437 3.70 -27.93 16.45
C ALA A 437 4.79 -27.91 17.52
N THR A 438 5.94 -28.55 17.24
CA THR A 438 7.06 -28.69 18.17
C THR A 438 8.32 -28.13 17.55
N THR A 439 9.07 -27.33 18.31
CA THR A 439 10.37 -26.80 17.90
C THR A 439 11.27 -26.56 19.13
N ARG A 440 12.51 -26.14 18.90
CA ARG A 440 13.46 -25.77 19.95
C ARG A 440 13.92 -24.33 19.74
N PHE A 441 14.03 -23.61 20.84
CA PHE A 441 14.58 -22.27 20.88
C PHE A 441 15.83 -22.25 21.75
N THR A 442 16.91 -21.60 21.28
CA THR A 442 18.15 -21.46 22.06
C THR A 442 18.41 -19.99 22.35
N ALA A 443 18.50 -19.65 23.64
CA ALA A 443 18.85 -18.31 24.08
C ALA A 443 20.32 -18.00 23.72
N THR A 444 20.55 -16.92 22.97
CA THR A 444 21.90 -16.50 22.57
C THR A 444 22.68 -15.84 23.72
N ARG A 445 21.98 -15.34 24.74
CA ARG A 445 22.57 -14.81 25.98
C ARG A 445 21.55 -14.86 27.11
N ALA A 446 22.04 -14.86 28.35
CA ALA A 446 21.21 -14.81 29.54
C ALA A 446 20.37 -13.52 29.56
N GLY A 447 19.10 -13.65 29.98
CA GLY A 447 18.21 -12.51 30.10
C GLY A 447 16.74 -12.91 30.15
N THR A 448 15.89 -11.89 30.15
CA THR A 448 14.44 -12.06 30.02
C THR A 448 14.07 -12.21 28.56
N TYR A 449 13.35 -13.29 28.24
CA TYR A 449 12.78 -13.56 26.93
C TYR A 449 11.27 -13.44 26.99
N ARG A 450 10.68 -12.75 26.01
CA ARG A 450 9.23 -12.67 25.82
C ARG A 450 8.82 -13.73 24.79
N PHE A 451 7.68 -14.37 25.04
CA PHE A 451 7.03 -15.34 24.16
C PHE A 451 5.66 -14.80 23.81
N GLY A 452 5.25 -14.95 22.55
CA GLY A 452 3.97 -14.47 22.04
C GLY A 452 3.16 -15.57 21.34
N LEU A 453 1.84 -15.48 21.41
CA LEU A 453 0.89 -16.38 20.75
C LEU A 453 -0.36 -15.62 20.29
N HIS A 454 -0.80 -15.86 19.05
CA HIS A 454 -2.17 -15.61 18.62
C HIS A 454 -2.60 -16.59 17.54
N ALA A 455 -3.92 -16.76 17.38
CA ALA A 455 -4.48 -17.70 16.43
C ALA A 455 -5.87 -17.27 15.92
N ALA A 456 -6.11 -17.54 14.63
CA ALA A 456 -7.45 -17.73 14.08
C ALA A 456 -7.90 -19.16 14.39
N GLY A 457 -8.28 -19.37 15.65
CA GLY A 457 -8.53 -20.67 16.27
C GLY A 457 -8.22 -20.59 17.76
N TYR A 458 -8.26 -21.73 18.45
CA TYR A 458 -7.86 -21.81 19.86
C TYR A 458 -6.46 -22.41 19.93
N ALA A 459 -5.58 -21.81 20.74
CA ALA A 459 -4.20 -22.27 20.84
C ALA A 459 -3.64 -22.17 22.25
N ARG A 460 -2.67 -23.03 22.58
CA ARG A 460 -1.88 -23.00 23.81
C ARG A 460 -0.41 -23.13 23.48
N LEU A 461 0.46 -22.43 24.22
CA LEU A 461 1.91 -22.52 24.07
C LEU A 461 2.54 -23.07 25.35
N TYR A 462 3.44 -24.04 25.19
CA TYR A 462 4.16 -24.71 26.25
C TYR A 462 5.66 -24.51 26.09
N LEU A 463 6.36 -24.40 27.22
CA LEU A 463 7.82 -24.33 27.32
C LEU A 463 8.30 -25.45 28.26
N ASP A 464 9.10 -26.39 27.75
CA ASP A 464 9.56 -27.58 28.49
C ASP A 464 8.41 -28.34 29.20
N GLY A 465 7.23 -28.37 28.57
CA GLY A 465 6.01 -29.02 29.07
C GLY A 465 5.17 -28.19 30.06
N GLU A 466 5.64 -27.01 30.48
CA GLU A 466 4.83 -26.04 31.24
C GLU A 466 4.00 -25.18 30.29
N MET A 467 2.69 -25.07 30.49
CA MET A 467 1.87 -24.13 29.73
C MET A 467 2.20 -22.69 30.13
N ILE A 468 2.63 -21.89 29.17
CA ILE A 468 3.04 -20.50 29.41
C ILE A 468 2.03 -19.48 28.85
N LEU A 469 1.25 -19.85 27.82
CA LEU A 469 0.20 -19.02 27.23
C LEU A 469 -1.03 -19.87 26.89
N ASP A 470 -2.22 -19.33 27.14
CA ASP A 470 -3.51 -19.95 26.82
C ASP A 470 -4.39 -18.95 26.05
N ALA A 471 -4.59 -19.21 24.76
CA ALA A 471 -5.51 -18.53 23.87
C ALA A 471 -6.71 -19.44 23.52
N ASP A 472 -7.03 -20.42 24.36
CA ASP A 472 -8.26 -21.20 24.34
C ASP A 472 -9.22 -20.66 25.41
N GLU A 473 -8.76 -20.59 26.68
CA GLU A 473 -9.53 -19.97 27.77
C GLU A 473 -9.50 -18.45 27.68
N GLY A 474 -10.68 -17.81 27.63
CA GLY A 474 -10.79 -16.35 27.57
C GLY A 474 -10.52 -15.76 26.18
N TRP A 475 -10.52 -16.57 25.12
CA TRP A 475 -10.40 -16.11 23.74
C TRP A 475 -11.42 -15.02 23.42
N ALA A 476 -10.96 -13.93 22.81
CA ALA A 476 -11.78 -12.84 22.31
C ALA A 476 -11.29 -12.43 20.91
N PRO A 477 -12.21 -11.98 20.02
CA PRO A 477 -11.83 -11.44 18.73
C PRO A 477 -10.85 -10.27 18.88
N GLY A 478 -9.80 -10.28 18.08
CA GLY A 478 -8.80 -9.22 17.96
C GLY A 478 -8.65 -8.77 16.50
N ARG A 479 -7.49 -8.17 16.19
CA ARG A 479 -7.20 -7.55 14.88
C ARG A 479 -6.32 -8.41 13.97
N THR A 480 -5.96 -9.62 14.40
CA THR A 480 -5.09 -10.53 13.63
C THR A 480 -5.90 -11.38 12.66
N PHE A 481 -5.24 -11.90 11.61
CA PHE A 481 -5.87 -12.78 10.62
C PHE A 481 -7.17 -12.20 10.03
N PHE A 482 -7.19 -10.90 9.68
CA PHE A 482 -8.37 -10.21 9.16
C PHE A 482 -9.59 -10.29 10.10
N GLU A 483 -9.36 -10.04 11.38
CA GLU A 483 -10.39 -10.07 12.46
C GLU A 483 -10.94 -11.49 12.76
N GLU A 484 -10.34 -12.55 12.20
CA GLU A 484 -10.67 -13.94 12.58
C GLU A 484 -9.89 -14.44 13.80
N GLY A 485 -8.77 -13.81 14.15
CA GLY A 485 -7.92 -14.21 15.27
C GLY A 485 -8.06 -13.36 16.52
N ASN A 486 -7.42 -13.79 17.61
CA ASN A 486 -7.24 -12.97 18.81
C ASN A 486 -6.02 -12.03 18.68
N ASP A 487 -5.96 -10.99 19.51
CA ASP A 487 -4.73 -10.20 19.67
C ASP A 487 -3.64 -11.02 20.39
N GLU A 488 -2.38 -10.71 20.13
CA GLU A 488 -1.25 -11.45 20.71
C GLU A 488 -1.26 -11.36 22.24
N ILE A 489 -1.23 -12.53 22.88
CA ILE A 489 -0.94 -12.67 24.30
C ILE A 489 0.54 -12.98 24.49
N THR A 490 1.14 -12.40 25.52
CA THR A 490 2.57 -12.53 25.78
C THR A 490 2.89 -12.88 27.23
N THR A 491 4.05 -13.49 27.45
CA THR A 491 4.59 -13.81 28.79
C THR A 491 6.11 -13.77 28.75
N GLU A 492 6.74 -13.61 29.90
CA GLU A 492 8.20 -13.54 30.03
C GLU A 492 8.77 -14.74 30.78
N ARG A 493 9.95 -15.21 30.36
CA ARG A 493 10.74 -16.23 31.08
C ARG A 493 12.21 -15.84 31.06
N ALA A 494 12.91 -16.07 32.17
CA ALA A 494 14.34 -15.91 32.23
C ALA A 494 15.02 -17.15 31.64
N LEU A 495 15.94 -16.95 30.71
CA LEU A 495 16.78 -18.00 30.14
C LEU A 495 18.26 -17.70 30.44
N SER A 496 19.05 -18.76 30.58
CA SER A 496 20.51 -18.67 30.75
C SER A 496 21.23 -18.66 29.39
N ASP A 497 22.52 -18.31 29.41
CA ASP A 497 23.37 -18.38 28.21
C ASP A 497 23.31 -19.78 27.58
N ASP A 498 23.10 -19.83 26.26
CA ASP A 498 23.03 -21.05 25.45
C ASP A 498 21.97 -22.06 25.93
N GLN A 499 20.99 -21.64 26.74
CA GLN A 499 19.91 -22.52 27.18
C GLN A 499 18.96 -22.82 26.00
N THR A 500 18.86 -24.10 25.65
CA THR A 500 17.84 -24.61 24.72
C THR A 500 16.60 -25.06 25.48
N VAL A 501 15.43 -24.63 25.02
CA VAL A 501 14.11 -24.97 25.54
C VAL A 501 13.24 -25.57 24.43
N GLU A 502 12.40 -26.53 24.76
CA GLU A 502 11.40 -27.07 23.84
C GLU A 502 10.14 -26.19 23.87
N ILE A 503 9.64 -25.82 22.69
CA ILE A 503 8.40 -25.08 22.53
C ILE A 503 7.41 -26.00 21.83
N VAL A 504 6.22 -26.13 22.44
CA VAL A 504 5.10 -26.87 21.85
C VAL A 504 3.90 -25.95 21.76
N MET A 505 3.34 -25.79 20.56
CA MET A 505 2.04 -25.17 20.35
C MET A 505 0.99 -26.25 20.10
N GLU A 506 -0.10 -26.19 20.84
CA GLU A 506 -1.32 -26.97 20.56
C GLU A 506 -2.36 -26.05 19.95
N PHE A 507 -3.00 -26.47 18.86
CA PHE A 507 -4.01 -25.69 18.13
C PHE A 507 -5.24 -26.53 17.80
N ARG A 508 -6.42 -25.92 17.81
CA ARG A 508 -7.66 -26.48 17.26
C ARG A 508 -8.49 -25.41 16.54
N THR A 509 -9.22 -25.82 15.51
CA THR A 509 -10.11 -24.94 14.74
C THR A 509 -11.25 -24.36 15.58
N LYS A 510 -11.78 -23.22 15.14
CA LYS A 510 -13.02 -22.62 15.64
C LYS A 510 -14.00 -22.39 14.48
N PRO A 511 -15.31 -22.24 14.73
CA PRO A 511 -16.24 -21.74 13.73
C PRO A 511 -15.78 -20.37 13.19
N ALA A 512 -15.64 -20.26 11.87
CA ALA A 512 -15.26 -19.00 11.22
C ALA A 512 -16.42 -17.98 11.26
N GLN A 513 -16.07 -16.69 11.27
CA GLN A 513 -17.07 -15.61 11.33
C GLN A 513 -17.25 -14.89 10.00
N ASN A 514 -16.20 -14.77 9.20
CA ASN A 514 -16.14 -13.96 8.00
C ASN A 514 -15.45 -14.68 6.82
N LEU A 515 -14.15 -14.99 6.93
CA LEU A 515 -13.30 -15.39 5.80
C LEU A 515 -12.95 -16.88 5.74
N PHE A 516 -13.48 -17.70 6.67
CA PHE A 516 -13.18 -19.13 6.75
C PHE A 516 -11.68 -19.45 6.89
N ILE A 517 -10.94 -18.59 7.57
CA ILE A 517 -9.50 -18.73 7.78
C ILE A 517 -9.24 -19.39 9.14
N ALA A 518 -8.37 -20.40 9.14
CA ALA A 518 -7.66 -20.85 10.33
C ALA A 518 -6.19 -20.42 10.25
N GLY A 519 -5.53 -20.22 11.38
CA GLY A 519 -4.13 -19.79 11.38
C GLY A 519 -3.57 -19.64 12.77
N TRP A 520 -2.25 -19.65 12.86
CA TRP A 520 -1.53 -19.47 14.11
C TRP A 520 -0.25 -18.70 13.88
N ARG A 521 0.23 -18.09 14.97
CA ARG A 521 1.51 -17.42 15.06
C ARG A 521 2.04 -17.54 16.48
N PHE A 522 3.27 -18.00 16.64
CA PHE A 522 3.98 -17.90 17.91
C PHE A 522 5.43 -17.49 17.68
N GLY A 523 6.02 -16.85 18.69
CA GLY A 523 7.36 -16.28 18.56
C GLY A 523 8.04 -16.08 19.90
N ALA A 524 9.33 -15.75 19.85
CA ALA A 524 10.11 -15.42 21.02
C ALA A 524 11.22 -14.42 20.71
N SER A 525 11.48 -13.48 21.62
CA SER A 525 12.64 -12.61 21.56
C SER A 525 13.18 -12.24 22.93
N ARG A 526 14.43 -11.76 22.98
CA ARG A 526 15.01 -11.23 24.21
C ARG A 526 14.51 -9.82 24.43
N ALA A 527 13.87 -9.56 25.57
CA ALA A 527 13.41 -8.24 25.96
C ALA A 527 14.60 -7.28 26.11
N LEU A 528 14.64 -6.23 25.27
CA LEU A 528 15.67 -5.17 25.34
C LEU A 528 15.32 -4.12 26.39
N ASP A 529 16.32 -3.67 27.15
CA ASP A 529 16.14 -2.75 28.28
C ASP A 529 16.94 -1.44 28.13
N GLN A 530 17.10 -0.68 29.21
CA GLN A 530 17.85 0.59 29.17
C GLN A 530 19.32 0.39 28.79
N SER A 531 19.94 -0.72 29.19
CA SER A 531 21.36 -0.98 28.93
C SER A 531 21.65 -1.14 27.44
N ASP A 532 20.70 -1.62 26.64
CA ASP A 532 20.84 -1.71 25.18
C ASP A 532 20.80 -0.31 24.52
N ILE A 533 19.98 0.62 25.05
CA ILE A 533 19.98 2.02 24.60
C ILE A 533 21.29 2.72 25.00
N ASP A 534 21.76 2.49 26.22
CA ASP A 534 23.02 3.07 26.70
C ASP A 534 24.21 2.58 25.86
N ALA A 535 24.25 1.29 25.50
CA ALA A 535 25.26 0.73 24.60
C ALA A 535 25.24 1.39 23.21
N ALA A 536 24.05 1.64 22.66
CA ALA A 536 23.90 2.37 21.39
C ALA A 536 24.42 3.81 21.48
N ALA A 537 24.11 4.54 22.56
CA ALA A 537 24.63 5.88 22.79
C ALA A 537 26.16 5.89 22.97
N GLU A 538 26.74 4.92 23.68
CA GLU A 538 28.19 4.75 23.80
C GLU A 538 28.87 4.44 22.46
N ALA A 539 28.25 3.60 21.61
CA ALA A 539 28.74 3.35 20.26
C ALA A 539 28.71 4.63 19.41
N ALA A 540 27.63 5.41 19.50
CA ALA A 540 27.51 6.69 18.81
C ALA A 540 28.58 7.70 19.24
N ALA A 541 28.85 7.83 20.55
CA ALA A 541 29.85 8.76 21.08
C ALA A 541 31.29 8.46 20.62
N ARG A 542 31.57 7.20 20.24
CA ARG A 542 32.90 6.76 19.76
C ARG A 542 33.08 6.86 18.25
N ALA A 543 32.02 7.09 17.48
CA ALA A 543 32.05 7.14 16.03
C ALA A 543 32.09 8.58 15.49
N ASP A 544 32.61 8.76 14.27
CA ASP A 544 32.62 10.07 13.61
C ASP A 544 31.20 10.55 13.24
N VAL A 545 30.34 9.60 12.91
CA VAL A 545 28.93 9.79 12.52
C VAL A 545 28.10 8.64 13.10
N ALA A 546 26.90 8.94 13.57
CA ALA A 546 25.89 7.93 13.89
C ALA A 546 24.75 7.95 12.85
N LEU A 547 24.35 6.77 12.39
CA LEU A 547 23.21 6.56 11.50
C LEU A 547 22.16 5.74 12.25
N VAL A 548 21.02 6.35 12.56
CA VAL A 548 19.96 5.76 13.37
C VAL A 548 18.80 5.35 12.47
N PHE A 549 18.59 4.05 12.30
CA PHE A 549 17.57 3.43 11.46
C PHE A 549 16.37 3.02 12.31
N VAL A 550 15.32 3.82 12.26
CA VAL A 550 14.07 3.62 13.02
C VAL A 550 12.87 3.64 12.09
N GLY A 551 11.73 3.20 12.60
CA GLY A 551 10.49 3.17 11.85
C GLY A 551 9.61 2.00 12.22
N ARG A 552 8.93 1.47 11.21
CA ARG A 552 7.91 0.44 11.32
C ARG A 552 8.28 -0.77 10.45
N SER A 553 7.36 -1.71 10.33
CA SER A 553 7.46 -2.93 9.53
C SER A 553 6.13 -3.21 8.83
N GLY A 554 6.10 -4.22 7.96
CA GLY A 554 4.85 -4.74 7.40
C GLY A 554 3.90 -5.40 8.41
N GLU A 555 4.22 -5.44 9.71
CA GLU A 555 3.27 -5.82 10.76
C GLU A 555 2.43 -4.61 11.25
N TRP A 556 3.01 -3.41 11.13
CA TRP A 556 2.38 -2.15 11.53
C TRP A 556 1.69 -1.47 10.37
N ASP A 557 2.40 -1.30 9.25
CA ASP A 557 1.85 -0.82 7.98
C ASP A 557 1.26 -2.02 7.22
N THR A 558 0.05 -2.43 7.57
CA THR A 558 -0.55 -3.66 7.03
C THR A 558 -2.01 -3.49 6.65
N GLU A 559 -2.40 -4.21 5.61
CA GLU A 559 -3.80 -4.56 5.37
C GLU A 559 -4.43 -5.21 6.62
N GLY A 560 -5.72 -4.91 6.85
CA GLY A 560 -6.53 -5.49 7.91
C GLY A 560 -6.40 -4.80 9.28
N SER A 561 -5.54 -3.80 9.43
CA SER A 561 -5.42 -3.06 10.68
C SER A 561 -4.90 -1.65 10.47
N ASP A 562 -5.65 -0.66 10.97
CA ASP A 562 -5.14 0.70 11.14
C ASP A 562 -4.23 0.81 12.39
N LEU A 563 -3.42 1.86 12.43
CA LEU A 563 -2.59 2.23 13.57
C LEU A 563 -3.44 2.91 14.66
N GLU A 564 -3.02 2.76 15.91
CA GLU A 564 -3.61 3.50 17.05
C GLU A 564 -3.12 4.96 17.13
N GLY A 565 -2.01 5.27 16.50
CA GLY A 565 -1.39 6.58 16.44
C GLY A 565 -0.15 6.56 15.55
N ILE A 566 0.60 7.66 15.52
CA ILE A 566 1.77 7.82 14.65
C ILE A 566 3.10 7.97 15.43
N ALA A 567 3.13 7.61 16.71
CA ALA A 567 4.40 7.51 17.44
C ALA A 567 5.25 6.36 16.87
N LEU A 568 6.57 6.46 16.98
CA LEU A 568 7.45 5.34 16.63
C LEU A 568 7.21 4.18 17.62
N PRO A 569 7.03 2.92 17.14
CA PRO A 569 6.81 1.80 18.04
C PRO A 569 7.94 1.55 19.04
N GLY A 570 7.61 0.97 20.18
CA GLY A 570 8.57 0.60 21.21
C GLY A 570 9.27 1.82 21.83
N ARG A 571 10.59 1.70 22.06
CA ARG A 571 11.40 2.74 22.73
C ARG A 571 12.24 3.55 21.76
N GLN A 572 11.84 3.60 20.48
CA GLN A 572 12.63 4.22 19.41
C GLN A 572 12.87 5.72 19.64
N ASP A 573 11.88 6.49 20.13
CA ASP A 573 12.09 7.92 20.43
C ASP A 573 13.12 8.14 21.55
N ALA A 574 13.14 7.26 22.55
CA ALA A 574 14.14 7.30 23.62
C ALA A 574 15.54 6.92 23.10
N LEU A 575 15.62 5.91 22.22
CA LEU A 575 16.86 5.56 21.53
C LEU A 575 17.39 6.73 20.70
N VAL A 576 16.56 7.33 19.86
CA VAL A 576 16.96 8.46 19.01
C VAL A 576 17.47 9.62 19.87
N SER A 577 16.74 9.99 20.92
CA SER A 577 17.15 11.08 21.82
C SER A 577 18.50 10.80 22.48
N ALA A 578 18.71 9.58 23.01
CA ALA A 578 19.98 9.20 23.64
C ALA A 578 21.17 9.23 22.67
N VAL A 579 20.97 8.82 21.41
CA VAL A 579 22.02 8.89 20.38
C VAL A 579 22.31 10.33 19.96
N LEU A 580 21.28 11.17 19.80
CA LEU A 580 21.44 12.58 19.47
C LEU A 580 22.22 13.34 20.55
N ASP A 581 21.95 13.05 21.82
CA ASP A 581 22.67 13.62 22.96
C ASP A 581 24.15 13.17 22.98
N ALA A 582 24.42 11.92 22.61
CA ALA A 582 25.76 11.35 22.61
C ALA A 582 26.62 11.76 21.41
N ASN A 583 26.01 11.97 20.24
CA ASN A 583 26.70 12.39 19.03
C ASN A 583 25.86 13.41 18.21
N PRO A 584 26.27 14.69 18.14
CA PRO A 584 25.53 15.69 17.38
C PRO A 584 25.63 15.47 15.85
N ARG A 585 26.57 14.65 15.37
CA ARG A 585 26.69 14.28 13.95
C ARG A 585 25.87 13.03 13.64
N THR A 586 24.59 13.10 13.95
CA THR A 586 23.66 11.98 13.78
C THR A 586 22.69 12.24 12.63
N VAL A 587 22.54 11.22 11.77
CA VAL A 587 21.48 11.16 10.76
C VAL A 587 20.44 10.16 11.22
N VAL A 588 19.17 10.58 11.28
CA VAL A 588 18.05 9.66 11.51
C VAL A 588 17.45 9.26 10.17
N VAL A 589 17.37 7.96 9.90
CA VAL A 589 16.76 7.40 8.70
C VAL A 589 15.47 6.69 9.08
N LEU A 590 14.36 7.15 8.50
CA LEU A 590 13.01 6.66 8.76
C LEU A 590 12.59 5.67 7.66
N GLN A 591 12.18 4.47 8.09
CA GLN A 591 11.57 3.44 7.23
C GLN A 591 10.12 3.19 7.70
N THR A 592 9.17 3.91 7.12
CA THR A 592 7.76 3.91 7.53
C THR A 592 6.83 4.02 6.31
N GLY A 593 5.62 3.45 6.42
CA GLY A 593 4.57 3.54 5.41
C GLY A 593 3.70 4.80 5.48
N GLY A 594 4.14 5.81 6.23
CA GLY A 594 3.40 7.04 6.50
C GLY A 594 4.12 7.92 7.54
N PRO A 595 3.50 9.03 7.97
CA PRO A 595 4.10 9.99 8.90
C PRO A 595 4.35 9.39 10.28
N VAL A 596 5.28 9.99 11.00
CA VAL A 596 5.51 9.73 12.43
C VAL A 596 5.67 11.04 13.18
N GLU A 597 5.31 11.05 14.46
CA GLU A 597 5.71 12.12 15.38
C GLU A 597 7.23 12.09 15.59
N MET A 598 7.84 13.28 15.68
CA MET A 598 9.29 13.42 15.80
C MET A 598 9.63 14.42 16.92
N PRO A 599 9.42 14.08 18.20
CA PRO A 599 9.68 15.02 19.32
C PRO A 599 11.14 15.48 19.40
N TRP A 600 12.06 14.73 18.80
CA TRP A 600 13.51 14.98 18.73
C TRP A 600 13.96 15.73 17.46
N ILE A 601 13.04 16.12 16.57
CA ILE A 601 13.37 16.67 15.24
C ILE A 601 14.32 17.88 15.29
N ASP A 602 14.20 18.74 16.30
CA ASP A 602 15.02 19.95 16.42
C ASP A 602 16.48 19.65 16.75
N GLN A 603 16.78 18.49 17.35
CA GLN A 603 18.12 18.06 17.73
C GLN A 603 18.88 17.33 16.61
N ALA A 604 18.17 16.66 15.70
CA ALA A 604 18.80 15.89 14.63
C ALA A 604 19.54 16.78 13.61
N ALA A 605 20.78 16.43 13.26
CA ALA A 605 21.55 17.13 12.23
C ALA A 605 20.94 16.91 10.84
N ALA A 606 20.54 15.67 10.56
CA ALA A 606 19.79 15.33 9.36
C ALA A 606 18.72 14.26 9.61
N VAL A 607 17.64 14.32 8.84
CA VAL A 607 16.56 13.34 8.85
C VAL A 607 16.20 12.96 7.42
N LEU A 608 16.26 11.67 7.09
CA LEU A 608 15.93 11.11 5.79
C LEU A 608 14.72 10.18 5.90
N GLN A 609 13.64 10.49 5.17
CA GLN A 609 12.53 9.57 4.99
C GLN A 609 12.79 8.67 3.79
N SER A 610 12.98 7.37 4.04
CA SER A 610 13.25 6.36 3.00
C SER A 610 12.03 5.50 2.64
N TRP A 611 10.93 5.58 3.41
CA TRP A 611 9.74 4.74 3.20
C TRP A 611 10.08 3.23 3.21
N TYR A 612 9.48 2.48 2.29
CA TYR A 612 9.84 1.11 1.93
C TYR A 612 10.30 1.08 0.46
N PRO A 613 11.63 1.11 0.18
CA PRO A 613 12.17 1.29 -1.17
C PRO A 613 12.22 0.04 -2.05
N GLY A 614 11.67 -1.10 -1.62
CA GLY A 614 11.83 -2.37 -2.34
C GLY A 614 13.16 -3.09 -2.05
N GLN A 615 13.47 -4.14 -2.80
CA GLN A 615 14.56 -5.09 -2.46
C GLN A 615 15.97 -4.49 -2.42
N GLU A 616 16.18 -3.34 -3.05
CA GLU A 616 17.44 -2.59 -3.08
C GLU A 616 17.53 -1.51 -1.98
N ALA A 617 16.70 -1.59 -0.94
CA ALA A 617 16.56 -0.56 0.10
C ALA A 617 17.90 -0.04 0.65
N GLY A 618 18.78 -0.93 1.12
CA GLY A 618 20.07 -0.51 1.68
C GLY A 618 20.98 0.19 0.68
N ASN A 619 20.97 -0.23 -0.58
CA ASN A 619 21.77 0.38 -1.65
C ASN A 619 21.21 1.76 -2.03
N ALA A 620 19.89 1.90 -2.15
CA ALA A 620 19.25 3.18 -2.45
C ALA A 620 19.46 4.21 -1.32
N ILE A 621 19.37 3.77 -0.07
CA ILE A 621 19.64 4.62 1.09
C ILE A 621 21.10 5.05 1.11
N ALA A 622 22.04 4.12 0.86
CA ALA A 622 23.46 4.46 0.78
C ALA A 622 23.75 5.48 -0.32
N ASP A 623 23.17 5.33 -1.52
CA ASP A 623 23.36 6.29 -2.62
C ASP A 623 23.00 7.72 -2.20
N VAL A 624 21.90 7.89 -1.46
CA VAL A 624 21.47 9.19 -0.97
C VAL A 624 22.38 9.67 0.15
N LEU A 625 22.70 8.84 1.16
CA LEU A 625 23.56 9.24 2.28
C LEU A 625 24.94 9.74 1.83
N PHE A 626 25.53 9.13 0.78
CA PHE A 626 26.84 9.53 0.24
C PHE A 626 26.75 10.52 -0.93
N GLY A 627 25.55 10.86 -1.39
CA GLY A 627 25.34 11.82 -2.45
C GLY A 627 25.74 11.34 -3.84
N ASP A 628 25.74 10.02 -4.04
CA ASP A 628 25.76 9.36 -5.36
C ASP A 628 24.43 9.60 -6.08
N ALA A 629 23.34 9.73 -5.31
CA ALA A 629 22.05 10.23 -5.75
C ALA A 629 21.64 11.49 -4.96
N ASP A 630 20.98 12.43 -5.63
CA ASP A 630 20.28 13.55 -4.99
C ASP A 630 19.01 13.03 -4.29
N PRO A 631 18.68 13.49 -3.06
CA PRO A 631 17.39 13.22 -2.41
C PRO A 631 16.26 13.98 -3.13
N GLY A 632 15.95 13.55 -4.35
CA GLY A 632 15.01 14.20 -5.24
C GLY A 632 13.54 14.05 -4.83
N GLY A 633 13.24 13.25 -3.81
CA GLY A 633 11.88 12.99 -3.35
C GLY A 633 11.24 14.20 -2.68
N ARG A 634 9.90 14.29 -2.76
CA ARG A 634 9.08 15.32 -2.12
C ARG A 634 7.89 14.63 -1.45
N LEU A 635 7.51 15.07 -0.24
CA LEU A 635 6.43 14.45 0.51
C LEU A 635 5.13 14.38 -0.31
N PRO A 636 4.52 13.20 -0.50
CA PRO A 636 3.20 13.06 -1.11
C PRO A 636 2.06 13.16 -0.07
N GLN A 637 2.41 13.39 1.20
CA GLN A 637 1.47 13.54 2.30
C GLN A 637 1.97 14.62 3.26
N THR A 638 1.05 15.38 3.84
CA THR A 638 1.37 16.33 4.89
C THR A 638 1.75 15.58 6.16
N PHE A 639 2.91 15.89 6.74
CA PHE A 639 3.34 15.34 8.03
C PHE A 639 2.83 16.25 9.15
N PRO A 640 1.88 15.79 9.99
CA PRO A 640 1.40 16.56 11.12
C PRO A 640 2.49 16.73 12.20
N ARG A 641 2.33 17.71 13.09
CA ARG A 641 3.18 17.80 14.30
C ARG A 641 2.74 16.81 15.36
N ALA A 642 1.44 16.63 15.50
CA ALA A 642 0.83 15.62 16.34
C ALA A 642 -0.30 14.90 15.60
N PHE A 643 -0.59 13.63 15.94
CA PHE A 643 -1.72 12.90 15.33
C PHE A 643 -3.02 13.71 15.37
N ALA A 644 -3.25 14.38 16.49
CA ALA A 644 -4.35 15.32 16.77
C ALA A 644 -4.57 16.43 15.72
N ASP A 645 -3.56 16.77 14.93
CA ASP A 645 -3.63 17.79 13.87
C ASP A 645 -4.22 17.26 12.55
N ASN A 646 -4.26 15.94 12.37
CA ASN A 646 -4.90 15.33 11.20
C ASN A 646 -6.43 15.42 11.35
N PRO A 647 -7.20 15.56 10.25
CA PRO A 647 -8.67 15.60 10.30
C PRO A 647 -9.33 14.44 11.07
N THR A 648 -8.67 13.28 11.18
CA THR A 648 -9.19 12.11 11.90
C THR A 648 -8.69 11.98 13.34
N GLY A 649 -7.62 12.67 13.74
CA GLY A 649 -6.94 12.42 15.02
C GLY A 649 -7.68 12.92 16.27
N ASN A 650 -8.49 13.99 16.13
CA ASN A 650 -9.34 14.54 17.19
C ASN A 650 -10.83 14.51 16.81
N ALA A 651 -11.18 13.71 15.80
CA ALA A 651 -12.53 13.69 15.29
C ALA A 651 -13.48 12.97 16.27
N PRO A 652 -14.77 13.33 16.30
CA PRO A 652 -15.77 12.50 16.99
C PRO A 652 -15.81 11.08 16.42
N PRO A 653 -16.21 10.05 17.21
CA PRO A 653 -16.21 8.66 16.77
C PRO A 653 -16.91 8.41 15.43
N HIS A 654 -18.06 9.03 15.17
CA HIS A 654 -18.77 8.90 13.90
C HIS A 654 -18.00 9.41 12.67
N VAL A 655 -16.95 10.23 12.84
CA VAL A 655 -16.09 10.73 11.74
C VAL A 655 -14.86 9.84 11.56
N TYR A 656 -14.28 9.36 12.66
CA TYR A 656 -13.23 8.34 12.69
C TYR A 656 -13.08 7.81 14.13
N PRO A 657 -12.96 6.49 14.36
CA PRO A 657 -12.90 5.40 13.37
C PRO A 657 -14.25 4.96 12.77
N GLY A 658 -15.36 5.46 13.30
CA GLY A 658 -16.73 5.08 12.95
C GLY A 658 -17.59 4.88 14.19
N GLU A 659 -18.90 4.99 14.04
CA GLU A 659 -19.91 4.73 15.09
C GLU A 659 -21.10 3.98 14.45
N ASP A 660 -21.59 2.94 15.11
CA ASP A 660 -22.72 2.11 14.66
C ASP A 660 -22.59 1.55 13.23
N GLY A 661 -21.37 1.23 12.79
CA GLY A 661 -21.09 0.70 11.45
C GLY A 661 -21.07 1.76 10.34
N HIS A 662 -20.96 3.04 10.70
CA HIS A 662 -20.86 4.16 9.77
C HIS A 662 -19.63 5.04 10.07
N VAL A 663 -18.97 5.54 9.03
CA VAL A 663 -17.89 6.52 9.13
C VAL A 663 -18.19 7.68 8.18
N VAL A 664 -18.39 8.87 8.76
CA VAL A 664 -18.78 10.09 8.04
C VAL A 664 -17.55 10.88 7.63
N TYR A 665 -17.42 11.20 6.35
CA TYR A 665 -16.29 11.99 5.84
C TYR A 665 -16.61 13.48 5.99
N ALA A 666 -16.72 13.93 7.25
CA ALA A 666 -17.21 15.25 7.62
C ALA A 666 -16.30 16.40 7.18
N GLU A 667 -15.03 16.11 6.89
CA GLU A 667 -14.09 17.07 6.32
C GLU A 667 -14.39 17.39 4.84
N GLY A 668 -15.18 16.58 4.14
CA GLY A 668 -15.57 16.80 2.75
C GLY A 668 -14.36 16.94 1.82
N VAL A 669 -14.36 17.97 0.98
CA VAL A 669 -13.25 18.29 0.07
C VAL A 669 -11.95 18.73 0.77
N PHE A 670 -11.95 18.88 2.09
CA PHE A 670 -10.81 19.41 2.85
C PHE A 670 -9.90 18.31 3.41
N THR A 671 -9.48 17.37 2.56
CA THR A 671 -8.54 16.28 2.91
C THR A 671 -7.07 16.67 2.67
N GLY A 672 -6.15 16.18 3.52
CA GLY A 672 -4.72 16.47 3.41
C GLY A 672 -4.39 17.94 3.69
N TYR A 673 -3.42 18.53 2.97
CA TYR A 673 -3.04 19.95 3.09
C TYR A 673 -4.24 20.93 3.04
N ARG A 674 -5.34 20.55 2.37
CA ARG A 674 -6.59 21.34 2.35
C ARG A 674 -7.19 21.51 3.74
N HIS A 675 -7.10 20.49 4.59
CA HIS A 675 -7.49 20.55 6.01
C HIS A 675 -6.64 21.57 6.75
N TYR A 676 -5.31 21.43 6.65
CA TYR A 676 -4.36 22.27 7.38
C TYR A 676 -4.50 23.74 6.99
N ASP A 677 -4.70 24.04 5.70
CA ASP A 677 -5.01 25.39 5.23
C ASP A 677 -6.33 25.92 5.82
N ARG A 678 -7.41 25.13 5.80
CA ARG A 678 -8.73 25.53 6.34
C ARG A 678 -8.67 25.77 7.85
N ALA A 679 -8.00 24.89 8.58
CA ALA A 679 -7.85 24.94 10.03
C ALA A 679 -6.75 25.90 10.50
N SER A 680 -5.96 26.48 9.58
CA SER A 680 -4.78 27.30 9.89
C SER A 680 -3.78 26.59 10.80
N ILE A 681 -3.59 25.28 10.59
CA ILE A 681 -2.63 24.44 11.34
C ILE A 681 -1.32 24.39 10.55
N ALA A 682 -0.20 24.73 11.20
CA ALA A 682 1.11 24.61 10.59
C ALA A 682 1.62 23.16 10.73
N PRO A 683 1.76 22.39 9.64
CA PRO A 683 2.27 21.02 9.72
C PRO A 683 3.74 21.00 10.16
N LEU A 684 4.24 19.81 10.50
CA LEU A 684 5.68 19.62 10.70
C LEU A 684 6.40 19.76 9.36
N PHE A 685 5.90 19.07 8.33
CA PHE A 685 6.32 19.23 6.95
C PHE A 685 5.10 19.23 6.01
N PRO A 686 4.96 20.22 5.12
CA PRO A 686 3.81 20.32 4.20
C PRO A 686 3.93 19.34 3.03
N LEU A 687 2.81 19.08 2.34
CA LEU A 687 2.81 18.43 1.01
C LEU A 687 3.84 19.10 0.08
N GLY A 688 4.59 18.27 -0.65
CA GLY A 688 5.64 18.71 -1.57
C GLY A 688 6.98 19.05 -0.91
N PHE A 689 7.09 19.00 0.43
CA PHE A 689 8.36 19.29 1.10
C PHE A 689 9.44 18.24 0.82
N GLY A 690 10.67 18.68 0.65
CA GLY A 690 11.85 17.83 0.57
C GLY A 690 13.07 18.64 0.15
N LEU A 691 14.17 18.48 0.88
CA LEU A 691 15.44 19.15 0.61
C LEU A 691 16.20 18.41 -0.51
N SER A 692 17.18 19.10 -1.09
CA SER A 692 18.12 18.56 -2.08
C SER A 692 19.55 18.89 -1.64
N TYR A 693 20.55 18.22 -2.22
CA TYR A 693 21.96 18.61 -2.06
C TYR A 693 22.36 19.81 -2.93
N THR A 694 21.42 20.33 -3.73
CA THR A 694 21.51 21.61 -4.43
C THR A 694 20.33 22.50 -4.06
N THR A 695 20.35 23.75 -4.53
CA THR A 695 19.29 24.74 -4.28
C THR A 695 18.56 25.08 -5.57
N PHE A 696 17.26 25.39 -5.45
CA PHE A 696 16.42 25.76 -6.58
C PHE A 696 15.70 27.07 -6.31
N GLU A 697 15.56 27.86 -7.37
CA GLU A 697 14.72 29.06 -7.38
C GLU A 697 13.63 28.92 -8.46
N ILE A 698 12.44 29.42 -8.14
CA ILE A 698 11.31 29.52 -9.07
C ILE A 698 11.02 31.00 -9.34
N GLY A 699 10.79 31.37 -10.60
CA GLY A 699 10.58 32.77 -10.98
C GLY A 699 9.77 32.94 -12.26
N ASP A 700 9.37 34.19 -12.52
CA ASP A 700 8.75 34.63 -13.78
C ASP A 700 7.45 33.90 -14.14
N LEU A 701 6.55 33.74 -13.17
CA LEU A 701 5.22 33.18 -13.42
C LEU A 701 4.41 34.11 -14.33
N ALA A 702 3.97 33.56 -15.46
CA ALA A 702 2.98 34.13 -16.36
C ALA A 702 1.85 33.11 -16.56
N VAL A 703 0.61 33.55 -16.38
CA VAL A 703 -0.57 32.73 -16.63
C VAL A 703 -1.36 33.35 -17.77
N VAL A 704 -1.49 32.61 -18.86
CA VAL A 704 -2.11 33.11 -20.09
C VAL A 704 -3.37 32.29 -20.37
N PRO A 705 -4.54 32.93 -20.56
CA PRO A 705 -5.74 32.23 -21.02
C PRO A 705 -5.49 31.45 -22.32
N GLN A 706 -5.99 30.21 -22.39
CA GLN A 706 -5.86 29.35 -23.55
C GLN A 706 -7.15 28.55 -23.74
N GLY A 707 -7.95 28.92 -24.75
CA GLY A 707 -9.29 28.35 -24.93
C GLY A 707 -10.20 28.70 -23.74
N GLU A 708 -10.83 27.68 -23.16
CA GLU A 708 -11.63 27.79 -21.92
C GLU A 708 -10.80 27.58 -20.63
N GLY A 709 -9.48 27.37 -20.76
CA GLY A 709 -8.56 27.19 -19.63
C GLY A 709 -7.41 28.21 -19.65
N ALA A 710 -6.27 27.82 -19.13
CA ALA A 710 -5.07 28.65 -19.11
C ALA A 710 -3.78 27.81 -19.25
N MET A 711 -2.66 28.49 -19.43
CA MET A 711 -1.31 27.93 -19.38
C MET A 711 -0.50 28.68 -18.32
N ALA A 712 0.02 27.97 -17.33
CA ALA A 712 0.98 28.53 -16.38
C ALA A 712 2.40 28.27 -16.90
N ARG A 713 3.16 29.35 -17.13
CA ARG A 713 4.56 29.29 -17.55
C ARG A 713 5.41 29.98 -16.49
N PHE A 714 6.47 29.33 -16.05
CA PHE A 714 7.44 29.89 -15.11
C PHE A 714 8.81 29.28 -15.36
N THR A 715 9.83 29.75 -14.64
CA THR A 715 11.19 29.25 -14.73
C THR A 715 11.61 28.59 -13.43
N VAL A 716 12.39 27.52 -13.55
CA VAL A 716 13.07 26.86 -12.43
C VAL A 716 14.56 26.89 -12.73
N THR A 717 15.35 27.34 -11.76
CA THR A 717 16.81 27.42 -11.87
C THR A 717 17.44 26.61 -10.77
N ASN A 718 18.39 25.74 -11.12
CA ASN A 718 19.29 25.14 -10.14
C ASN A 718 20.39 26.15 -9.83
N THR A 719 20.35 26.73 -8.62
CA THR A 719 21.27 27.80 -8.19
C THR A 719 22.47 27.28 -7.43
N GLY A 720 22.53 25.98 -7.15
CA GLY A 720 23.65 25.37 -6.45
C GLY A 720 24.75 24.83 -7.38
N ALA A 721 25.65 24.06 -6.78
CA ALA A 721 26.87 23.55 -7.42
C ALA A 721 26.79 22.06 -7.81
N ARG A 722 25.63 21.43 -7.66
CA ARG A 722 25.39 20.02 -7.97
C ARG A 722 24.18 19.88 -8.88
N ASP A 723 24.20 18.86 -9.72
CA ASP A 723 23.01 18.42 -10.43
C ASP A 723 22.00 17.90 -9.41
N GLY A 724 20.72 18.09 -9.68
CA GLY A 724 19.67 17.64 -8.78
C GLY A 724 18.30 17.69 -9.42
N SER A 725 17.28 17.35 -8.64
CA SER A 725 15.90 17.42 -9.08
C SER A 725 14.98 18.12 -8.09
N THR A 726 13.92 18.72 -8.62
CA THR A 726 12.85 19.33 -7.82
C THR A 726 11.50 19.19 -8.50
N VAL A 727 10.45 19.62 -7.80
CA VAL A 727 9.06 19.53 -8.24
C VAL A 727 8.39 20.89 -8.01
N PRO A 728 8.38 21.79 -9.01
CA PRO A 728 7.47 22.93 -8.99
C PRO A 728 6.00 22.45 -8.96
N LEU A 729 5.21 23.10 -8.12
CA LEU A 729 3.80 22.86 -7.90
C LEU A 729 3.00 24.08 -8.35
N VAL A 730 1.85 23.85 -8.98
CA VAL A 730 0.90 24.89 -9.40
C VAL A 730 -0.44 24.64 -8.73
N PHE A 731 -0.89 25.63 -7.96
CA PHE A 731 -2.16 25.61 -7.26
C PHE A 731 -3.14 26.62 -7.86
N VAL A 732 -4.43 26.29 -7.86
CA VAL A 732 -5.52 27.18 -8.29
C VAL A 732 -6.45 27.44 -7.12
N GLY A 733 -6.85 28.69 -6.93
CA GLY A 733 -7.85 29.11 -5.94
C GLY A 733 -8.93 29.99 -6.57
N GLU A 734 -10.13 29.93 -6.01
CA GLU A 734 -11.29 30.73 -6.44
C GLU A 734 -11.77 31.60 -5.28
N PRO A 735 -11.31 32.87 -5.18
CA PRO A 735 -11.65 33.73 -4.05
C PRO A 735 -13.15 34.01 -3.88
N ASN A 736 -13.93 33.98 -4.96
CA ASN A 736 -15.35 34.27 -4.98
C ASN A 736 -16.18 33.03 -5.37
N ALA A 737 -15.80 31.85 -4.86
CA ALA A 737 -16.47 30.61 -5.18
C ALA A 737 -17.95 30.61 -4.73
N PRO A 738 -18.88 30.04 -5.53
CA PRO A 738 -20.30 29.95 -5.18
C PRO A 738 -20.57 28.89 -4.09
N VAL A 739 -19.57 28.07 -3.78
CA VAL A 739 -19.59 26.99 -2.79
C VAL A 739 -18.32 27.05 -1.95
N GLU A 740 -18.32 26.42 -0.76
CA GLU A 740 -17.10 26.30 0.03
C GLU A 740 -16.07 25.48 -0.76
N ARG A 741 -14.86 26.00 -0.92
CA ARG A 741 -13.75 25.36 -1.64
C ARG A 741 -12.48 25.43 -0.79
N PRO A 742 -11.52 24.51 -0.98
CA PRO A 742 -10.16 24.70 -0.50
C PRO A 742 -9.63 26.05 -0.98
N ARG A 743 -8.87 26.75 -0.12
CA ARG A 743 -8.21 28.03 -0.47
C ARG A 743 -7.46 27.91 -1.80
N ARG A 744 -6.83 26.76 -1.99
CA ARG A 744 -6.03 26.40 -3.14
C ARG A 744 -6.05 24.89 -3.33
N GLU A 745 -5.98 24.46 -4.57
CA GLU A 745 -5.95 23.05 -4.95
C GLU A 745 -4.79 22.83 -5.92
N LEU A 746 -4.00 21.78 -5.72
CA LEU A 746 -2.98 21.37 -6.68
C LEU A 746 -3.67 21.03 -8.00
N LYS A 747 -3.24 21.65 -9.11
CA LYS A 747 -3.76 21.39 -10.46
C LYS A 747 -2.68 21.06 -11.47
N GLY A 748 -1.41 21.10 -11.07
CA GLY A 748 -0.33 20.58 -11.88
C GLY A 748 1.02 20.66 -11.19
N PHE A 749 1.95 19.87 -11.70
CA PHE A 749 3.33 19.78 -11.21
C PHE A 749 4.22 19.27 -12.34
N ALA A 750 5.54 19.36 -12.17
CA ALA A 750 6.48 18.70 -13.07
C ALA A 750 7.73 18.27 -12.31
N LYS A 751 8.14 17.01 -12.45
CA LYS A 751 9.48 16.59 -12.04
C LYS A 751 10.51 17.18 -13.00
N VAL A 752 11.46 17.96 -12.48
CA VAL A 752 12.54 18.56 -13.29
C VAL A 752 13.91 18.14 -12.77
N HIS A 753 14.74 17.65 -13.67
CA HIS A 753 16.17 17.39 -13.45
C HIS A 753 16.98 18.50 -14.10
N LEU A 754 17.81 19.18 -13.33
CA LEU A 754 18.58 20.34 -13.77
C LEU A 754 20.04 20.18 -13.40
N ALA A 755 20.93 20.39 -14.37
CA ALA A 755 22.35 20.50 -14.10
C ALA A 755 22.65 21.73 -13.23
N ALA A 756 23.79 21.75 -12.55
CA ALA A 756 24.22 22.92 -11.77
C ALA A 756 24.23 24.20 -12.63
N GLY A 757 23.53 25.25 -12.18
CA GLY A 757 23.36 26.51 -12.91
C GLY A 757 22.35 26.47 -14.07
N GLU A 758 21.75 25.33 -14.40
CA GLU A 758 20.75 25.23 -15.46
C GLU A 758 19.45 25.95 -15.07
N ARG A 759 18.89 26.68 -16.03
CA ARG A 759 17.57 27.30 -15.95
C ARG A 759 16.67 26.73 -17.03
N ARG A 760 15.47 26.29 -16.63
CA ARG A 760 14.47 25.71 -17.53
C ARG A 760 13.14 26.43 -17.39
N THR A 761 12.49 26.70 -18.53
CA THR A 761 11.09 27.11 -18.56
C THR A 761 10.20 25.89 -18.44
N VAL A 762 9.25 25.92 -17.50
CA VAL A 762 8.25 24.89 -17.28
C VAL A 762 6.88 25.42 -17.70
N GLU A 763 6.10 24.57 -18.35
CA GLU A 763 4.75 24.88 -18.82
C GLU A 763 3.77 23.84 -18.26
N ILE A 764 2.77 24.31 -17.53
CA ILE A 764 1.73 23.48 -16.92
C ILE A 764 0.38 23.89 -17.52
N PRO A 765 -0.25 23.02 -18.34
CA PRO A 765 -1.58 23.29 -18.86
C PRO A 765 -2.60 23.23 -17.72
N LEU A 766 -3.47 24.23 -17.65
CA LEU A 766 -4.61 24.30 -16.74
C LEU A 766 -5.89 24.17 -17.59
N PRO A 767 -6.36 22.93 -17.86
CA PRO A 767 -7.59 22.73 -18.63
C PRO A 767 -8.79 23.32 -17.88
N PRO A 768 -9.97 23.49 -18.52
CA PRO A 768 -11.16 24.02 -17.84
C PRO A 768 -11.50 23.31 -16.52
N ARG A 769 -11.27 21.99 -16.44
CA ARG A 769 -11.47 21.19 -15.22
C ARG A 769 -10.60 21.64 -14.03
N ALA A 770 -9.47 22.31 -14.27
CA ALA A 770 -8.62 22.86 -13.22
C ALA A 770 -9.31 23.97 -12.41
N PHE A 771 -10.33 24.62 -12.98
CA PHE A 771 -11.09 25.70 -12.35
C PHE A 771 -12.47 25.24 -11.86
N ALA A 772 -12.86 24.00 -12.18
CA ALA A 772 -14.20 23.50 -11.94
C ALA A 772 -14.42 23.01 -10.50
N TRP A 773 -15.69 22.97 -10.10
CA TRP A 773 -16.22 22.22 -8.95
C TRP A 773 -17.40 21.36 -9.44
N PHE A 774 -17.76 20.31 -8.71
CA PHE A 774 -18.87 19.44 -9.10
C PHE A 774 -20.20 19.92 -8.51
N ASP A 775 -21.13 20.34 -9.38
CA ASP A 775 -22.48 20.70 -9.01
C ASP A 775 -23.38 19.45 -9.05
N VAL A 776 -23.74 18.98 -7.85
CA VAL A 776 -24.54 17.77 -7.64
C VAL A 776 -25.95 17.92 -8.23
N ASP A 777 -26.58 19.09 -8.02
CA ASP A 777 -27.95 19.35 -8.51
C ASP A 777 -27.97 19.41 -10.04
N ALA A 778 -26.95 20.05 -10.64
CA ALA A 778 -26.81 20.12 -12.09
C ALA A 778 -26.25 18.83 -12.71
N ARG A 779 -25.68 17.93 -11.90
CA ARG A 779 -24.94 16.72 -12.30
C ARG A 779 -23.84 17.00 -13.32
N LYS A 780 -23.10 18.11 -13.12
CA LYS A 780 -22.07 18.61 -14.03
C LYS A 780 -20.94 19.29 -13.29
N TRP A 781 -19.80 19.34 -13.94
CA TRP A 781 -18.69 20.19 -13.52
C TRP A 781 -18.98 21.63 -13.96
N GLN A 782 -18.89 22.57 -13.03
CA GLN A 782 -19.15 23.98 -13.27
C GLN A 782 -17.87 24.79 -13.08
N VAL A 783 -17.62 25.70 -14.00
CA VAL A 783 -16.60 26.74 -13.87
C VAL A 783 -17.32 28.06 -13.72
N SER A 784 -17.12 28.76 -12.61
CA SER A 784 -17.65 30.10 -12.41
C SER A 784 -16.91 31.09 -13.29
N GLY A 785 -17.61 32.09 -13.83
CA GLY A 785 -16.96 33.19 -14.52
C GLY A 785 -16.33 34.14 -13.50
N GLY A 786 -15.04 34.46 -13.64
CA GLY A 786 -14.37 35.38 -12.73
C GLY A 786 -12.87 35.23 -12.68
N ASP A 787 -12.28 35.90 -11.69
CA ASP A 787 -10.85 35.90 -11.43
C ASP A 787 -10.47 34.72 -10.52
N TYR A 788 -9.50 33.93 -10.98
CA TYR A 788 -8.88 32.84 -10.23
C TYR A 788 -7.45 33.20 -9.85
N SER A 789 -7.00 32.80 -8.65
CA SER A 789 -5.60 32.89 -8.25
C SER A 789 -4.86 31.64 -8.72
N VAL A 790 -3.69 31.83 -9.32
CA VAL A 790 -2.75 30.76 -9.66
C VAL A 790 -1.46 31.02 -8.90
N GLU A 791 -1.13 30.12 -7.99
CA GLU A 791 0.05 30.20 -7.13
C GLU A 791 1.06 29.11 -7.53
N ALA A 792 2.35 29.42 -7.51
CA ALA A 792 3.41 28.44 -7.82
C ALA A 792 4.56 28.51 -6.82
N GLY A 793 5.10 27.34 -6.50
CA GLY A 793 6.19 27.16 -5.54
C GLY A 793 6.65 25.72 -5.45
N PHE A 794 7.26 25.35 -4.33
CA PHE A 794 7.81 24.00 -4.14
C PHE A 794 7.07 23.18 -3.09
N THR A 795 6.26 23.83 -2.24
CA THR A 795 5.46 23.13 -1.23
C THR A 795 4.07 23.75 -1.14
N ALA A 796 3.13 23.07 -0.48
CA ALA A 796 1.81 23.62 -0.24
C ALA A 796 1.81 24.89 0.62
N THR A 797 2.87 25.19 1.38
CA THR A 797 2.95 26.40 2.22
C THR A 797 3.94 27.45 1.73
N ASP A 798 4.86 27.11 0.83
CA ASP A 798 5.85 28.01 0.23
C ASP A 798 5.57 28.22 -1.27
N LEU A 799 4.77 29.26 -1.55
CA LEU A 799 4.30 29.66 -2.88
C LEU A 799 4.68 31.12 -3.17
N PRO A 800 5.94 31.41 -3.55
CA PRO A 800 6.43 32.78 -3.71
C PRO A 800 5.86 33.48 -4.96
N LEU A 801 5.28 32.74 -5.91
CA LEU A 801 4.73 33.28 -7.14
C LEU A 801 3.21 33.23 -7.11
N ALA A 802 2.56 34.32 -7.50
CA ALA A 802 1.12 34.39 -7.67
C ALA A 802 0.76 35.22 -8.90
N ALA A 803 -0.27 34.80 -9.61
CA ALA A 803 -0.89 35.52 -10.71
C ALA A 803 -2.41 35.39 -10.64
N THR A 804 -3.11 36.29 -11.31
CA THR A 804 -4.57 36.21 -11.48
C THR A 804 -4.88 35.95 -12.95
N VAL A 805 -5.86 35.09 -13.19
CA VAL A 805 -6.37 34.80 -14.53
C VAL A 805 -7.90 34.87 -14.53
N ALA A 806 -8.46 35.58 -15.51
CA ALA A 806 -9.89 35.62 -15.72
C ALA A 806 -10.33 34.41 -16.56
N ILE A 807 -11.28 33.63 -16.05
CA ILE A 807 -11.84 32.46 -16.72
C ILE A 807 -13.31 32.71 -17.00
N ALA A 808 -13.76 32.28 -18.18
CA ALA A 808 -15.16 32.38 -18.58
C ALA A 808 -15.99 31.27 -17.91
N ALA A 809 -17.24 31.59 -17.57
CA ALA A 809 -18.16 30.59 -17.07
C ALA A 809 -18.38 29.50 -18.13
N THR A 810 -18.25 28.24 -17.75
CA THR A 810 -18.51 27.10 -18.63
C THR A 810 -19.03 25.92 -17.82
N SER A 811 -19.73 25.01 -18.51
CA SER A 811 -20.26 23.77 -17.92
C SER A 811 -19.68 22.60 -18.67
N LEU A 812 -19.01 21.71 -17.95
CA LEU A 812 -18.27 20.58 -18.49
C LEU A 812 -19.07 19.28 -18.25
N PRO A 813 -18.94 18.28 -19.15
CA PRO A 813 -19.57 16.98 -18.95
C PRO A 813 -19.03 16.31 -17.68
N ARG A 814 -19.88 15.45 -17.10
CA ARG A 814 -19.63 14.66 -15.90
C ARG A 814 -18.40 13.75 -15.99
#